data_AF-Q6TCF8-F1
#
_entry.id   AF-Q6TCF8-F1
#
_cell.length_a   1.000
_cell.length_b   1.000
_cell.length_c   1.000
_cell.angle_alpha   90.00
_cell.angle_beta   90.00
_cell.angle_gamma   90.00
#
_symmetry.space_group_name_H-M   'P 1'
#
loop_
_entity.id
_entity.type
_entity.pdbx_description
1 polymer ?
#
loop_
_entity_poly.entity_id
_entity_poly.type
_entity_poly.pdbx_seq_one_letter_code
_entity_poly.pdbx_strand_id
1 'polypeptide(L)'
;MWRSALLLVFLLLTSFCCGVCFECPEICRCSQKSITCNSATGSQKSLSRLVLNYISVKTISSRSFDGLKGVRRIEIAQSSSVETIESEAFNNLPNVSEISIQNTRNLVHIQQRAFNQLPKLRYLSISNTGISVFPDLTSIFSLEAHFILDICDNLNLRSVPSNAFTGMTSEYATMNLFNNGFQEIESHAFNGTKIDKLVLKNSRDLRVVHEDAFKGALGPTVLDVSSTALETLPSHGLESVLMLTARSAFALKKLPPLKSLKSLREAQLTFPSHCCALINWDNSRDGSVNSALRNRSSYCGDNSSPADLSAISSDDSLESDVIGSSSVEDTFGSIDFHYPDLDLCQQRQALQCSPEADAFNPCEDIAGFSFLRVAIWFINILAIAGNLVVLLVLFTSRCKLTVPRFLMCHLAFADLCIGIYLLMIATVDLRTRGHYSHHAIEWQTGAGCDIAGFLSVFGGELSIYTLSTITVERWHTITHALRLERRLGLSQASLIMTIGWLLCLAMALLPLIGVSSYSKVSMCLPMDIETPLSQAYVILLLLFNVGAFLVICGCYVCIYSAVRNPEFPGRAADAKIAKRMAVLIFTDFLCMAPISFFAISAAFKVPLITVTNSKILLVLFYPINSCANPFLYAIFTRAFRKDACILLSSMGCCQSKANLYRMKTYCSENINRSKSSSGSNANSKGPRAVMWMSSFPQLTPRPHIQRV
;
A
#
# COMPACT_ATOMS: atom_id res chain seq x y z
N MET A 1 -71.69 -0.28 13.31
CA MET A 1 -70.26 -0.42 12.94
C MET A 1 -69.45 0.89 13.07
N TRP A 2 -70.03 2.08 12.83
CA TRP A 2 -69.25 3.34 12.97
C TRP A 2 -68.92 3.77 14.42
N ARG A 3 -69.76 3.42 15.42
CA ARG A 3 -69.47 3.75 16.84
C ARG A 3 -68.27 2.99 17.42
N SER A 4 -68.03 1.76 16.97
CA SER A 4 -66.89 0.95 17.43
C SER A 4 -65.57 1.37 16.78
N ALA A 5 -65.58 1.89 15.56
CA ALA A 5 -64.40 2.43 14.89
C ALA A 5 -63.88 3.72 15.56
N LEU A 6 -64.79 4.61 15.96
CA LEU A 6 -64.43 5.85 16.67
C LEU A 6 -63.78 5.58 18.04
N LEU A 7 -64.26 4.57 18.78
CA LEU A 7 -63.68 4.16 20.06
C LEU A 7 -62.28 3.56 19.91
N LEU A 8 -62.02 2.79 18.85
CA LEU A 8 -60.70 2.23 18.58
C LEU A 8 -59.70 3.32 18.16
N VAL A 9 -60.14 4.29 17.34
CA VAL A 9 -59.32 5.44 16.95
C VAL A 9 -59.06 6.34 18.16
N PHE A 10 -60.03 6.55 19.05
CA PHE A 10 -59.82 7.29 20.29
C PHE A 10 -58.84 6.57 21.22
N LEU A 11 -58.96 5.24 21.38
CA LEU A 11 -58.03 4.44 22.19
C LEU A 11 -56.62 4.41 21.59
N LEU A 12 -56.48 4.38 20.27
CA LEU A 12 -55.20 4.47 19.57
C LEU A 12 -54.59 5.88 19.67
N LEU A 13 -55.42 6.94 19.58
CA LEU A 13 -54.98 8.32 19.76
C LEU A 13 -54.61 8.62 21.23
N THR A 14 -55.34 8.08 22.21
CA THR A 14 -54.99 8.24 23.64
C THR A 14 -53.80 7.38 24.04
N SER A 15 -53.62 6.21 23.42
CA SER A 15 -52.40 5.40 23.57
C SER A 15 -51.19 6.11 22.95
N PHE A 16 -51.35 6.80 21.82
CA PHE A 16 -50.33 7.68 21.25
C PHE A 16 -50.12 8.99 22.04
N CYS A 17 -51.12 9.44 22.82
CA CYS A 17 -51.04 10.64 23.66
C CYS A 17 -50.58 10.40 25.10
N CYS A 18 -50.27 9.15 25.49
CA CYS A 18 -49.33 8.90 26.58
C CYS A 18 -47.92 9.25 26.08
N GLY A 19 -47.73 10.51 25.68
CA GLY A 19 -46.43 11.13 25.57
C GLY A 19 -45.73 10.90 26.89
N VAL A 20 -44.53 10.34 26.82
CA VAL A 20 -43.71 9.98 27.98
C VAL A 20 -43.59 11.22 28.87
N CYS A 21 -44.37 11.25 29.95
CA CYS A 21 -44.42 12.39 30.85
C CYS A 21 -43.27 12.28 31.84
N PHE A 22 -42.61 13.40 32.10
CA PHE A 22 -41.61 13.53 33.14
C PHE A 22 -42.22 13.20 34.52
N GLU A 23 -41.66 12.21 35.20
CA GLU A 23 -42.00 11.90 36.59
C GLU A 23 -40.88 12.41 37.50
N CYS A 24 -41.19 13.39 38.36
CA CYS A 24 -40.22 13.95 39.29
C CYS A 24 -39.96 12.94 40.44
N PRO A 25 -38.72 12.52 40.70
CA PRO A 25 -38.41 11.62 41.82
C PRO A 25 -38.77 12.23 43.17
N GLU A 26 -39.20 11.43 44.15
CA GLU A 26 -39.62 11.93 45.48
C GLU A 26 -38.54 12.71 46.24
N ILE A 27 -37.27 12.38 46.02
CA ILE A 27 -36.13 13.10 46.61
C ILE A 27 -35.84 14.44 45.92
N CYS A 28 -36.60 14.82 44.89
CA CYS A 28 -36.39 16.02 44.10
C CYS A 28 -37.61 16.96 44.17
N ARG A 29 -37.34 18.27 44.16
CA ARG A 29 -38.32 19.31 43.84
C ARG A 29 -38.08 19.74 42.41
N CYS A 30 -39.03 19.43 41.53
CA CYS A 30 -38.98 19.84 40.13
C CYS A 30 -39.97 20.99 39.90
N SER A 31 -39.49 22.08 39.31
CA SER A 31 -40.30 23.19 38.81
C SER A 31 -40.12 23.32 37.30
N GLN A 32 -40.88 24.21 36.65
CA GLN A 32 -40.66 24.53 35.24
C GLN A 32 -39.27 25.15 34.96
N LYS A 33 -38.57 25.65 35.99
CA LYS A 33 -37.30 26.38 35.82
C LYS A 33 -36.09 25.66 36.40
N SER A 34 -36.27 24.85 37.43
CA SER A 34 -35.15 24.24 38.17
C SER A 34 -35.53 22.88 38.75
N ILE A 35 -34.51 22.03 38.91
CA ILE A 35 -34.59 20.76 39.63
C ILE A 35 -33.59 20.83 40.78
N THR A 36 -34.06 20.55 41.99
CA THR A 36 -33.21 20.45 43.19
C THR A 36 -33.53 19.16 43.94
N CYS A 37 -32.53 18.30 44.12
CA CYS A 37 -32.63 17.02 44.80
C CYS A 37 -31.71 17.06 46.04
N ASN A 38 -32.27 16.93 47.24
CA ASN A 38 -31.50 16.96 48.48
C ASN A 38 -32.00 15.89 49.48
N SER A 39 -31.34 15.76 50.63
CA SER A 39 -31.75 14.79 51.66
C SER A 39 -33.00 15.21 52.44
N ALA A 40 -33.40 16.48 52.39
CA ALA A 40 -34.52 17.02 53.15
C ALA A 40 -35.88 16.80 52.47
N THR A 41 -35.90 16.35 51.21
CA THR A 41 -37.09 16.24 50.37
C THR A 41 -37.84 14.91 50.46
N GLY A 42 -37.27 13.85 51.05
CA GLY A 42 -37.95 12.55 51.15
C GLY A 42 -37.23 11.52 52.03
N SER A 43 -37.95 10.48 52.45
CA SER A 43 -37.42 9.40 53.30
C SER A 43 -36.35 8.60 52.54
N GLN A 44 -35.10 8.64 53.03
CA GLN A 44 -33.92 8.06 52.38
C GLN A 44 -33.86 6.51 52.40
N LYS A 45 -34.99 5.81 52.55
CA LYS A 45 -35.02 4.33 52.58
C LYS A 45 -34.60 3.78 51.21
N SER A 46 -33.29 3.52 51.08
CA SER A 46 -32.66 2.66 50.06
C SER A 46 -32.61 3.17 48.60
N LEU A 47 -32.69 4.47 48.34
CA LEU A 47 -32.56 4.99 46.97
C LEU A 47 -31.09 5.15 46.57
N SER A 48 -30.53 4.11 45.95
CA SER A 48 -29.15 4.06 45.44
C SER A 48 -28.99 4.72 44.06
N ARG A 49 -30.09 4.90 43.31
CA ARG A 49 -30.09 5.34 41.91
C ARG A 49 -31.12 6.45 41.68
N LEU A 50 -30.65 7.61 41.22
CA LEU A 50 -31.47 8.75 40.79
C LEU A 50 -31.47 8.81 39.26
N VAL A 51 -32.65 8.70 38.65
CA VAL A 51 -32.84 8.78 37.19
C VAL A 51 -33.75 9.95 36.87
N LEU A 52 -33.30 10.84 35.98
CA LEU A 52 -34.04 11.98 35.49
C LEU A 52 -34.19 11.84 33.96
N ASN A 53 -35.36 11.36 33.54
CA ASN A 53 -35.68 11.14 32.12
C ASN A 53 -36.67 12.19 31.63
N TYR A 54 -36.48 12.72 30.41
CA TYR A 54 -37.41 13.68 29.79
C TYR A 54 -37.61 14.98 30.59
N ILE A 55 -36.54 15.48 31.21
CA ILE A 55 -36.56 16.75 31.94
C ILE A 55 -37.04 17.88 31.00
N SER A 56 -37.83 18.81 31.54
CA SER A 56 -38.34 19.99 30.83
C SER A 56 -37.61 21.30 31.15
N VAL A 57 -36.63 21.29 32.07
CA VAL A 57 -35.85 22.48 32.42
C VAL A 57 -34.69 22.69 31.46
N LYS A 58 -34.41 23.96 31.16
CA LYS A 58 -33.28 24.34 30.28
C LYS A 58 -31.92 24.19 30.93
N THR A 59 -31.85 24.32 32.25
CA THR A 59 -30.58 24.41 32.97
C THR A 59 -30.59 23.50 34.19
N ILE A 60 -29.56 22.67 34.33
CA ILE A 60 -29.26 22.01 35.59
C ILE A 60 -28.45 23.00 36.42
N SER A 61 -29.11 23.55 37.44
CA SER A 61 -28.56 24.66 38.23
C SER A 61 -27.39 24.24 39.13
N SER A 62 -26.61 25.21 39.57
CA SER A 62 -25.60 25.00 40.61
C SER A 62 -26.20 24.31 41.84
N ARG A 63 -25.50 23.31 42.39
CA ARG A 63 -25.87 22.57 43.60
C ARG A 63 -27.24 21.87 43.52
N SER A 64 -27.70 21.57 42.31
CA SER A 64 -28.95 20.82 42.07
C SER A 64 -29.01 19.46 42.78
N PHE A 65 -27.86 18.83 43.07
CA PHE A 65 -27.79 17.50 43.69
C PHE A 65 -27.17 17.51 45.10
N ASP A 66 -27.08 18.68 45.75
CA ASP A 66 -26.39 18.84 47.03
C ASP A 66 -27.06 18.07 48.18
N GLY A 67 -26.26 17.57 49.13
CA GLY A 67 -26.73 16.82 50.30
C GLY A 67 -27.17 15.37 50.04
N LEU A 68 -27.06 14.84 48.81
CA LEU A 68 -27.39 13.45 48.47
C LEU A 68 -26.36 12.45 49.03
N LYS A 69 -26.47 12.11 50.32
CA LYS A 69 -25.56 11.17 50.99
C LYS A 69 -25.77 9.69 50.63
N GLY A 70 -26.96 9.29 50.18
CA GLY A 70 -27.31 7.89 49.93
C GLY A 70 -27.25 7.45 48.46
N VAL A 71 -27.20 8.41 47.53
CA VAL A 71 -27.25 8.13 46.10
C VAL A 71 -25.88 7.71 45.59
N ARG A 72 -25.83 6.62 44.84
CA ARG A 72 -24.62 6.10 44.19
C ARG A 72 -24.58 6.41 42.69
N ARG A 73 -25.74 6.43 42.03
CA ARG A 73 -25.84 6.67 40.59
C ARG A 73 -26.77 7.83 40.30
N ILE A 74 -26.32 8.79 39.48
CA ILE A 74 -27.15 9.87 38.93
C ILE A 74 -27.15 9.74 37.41
N GLU A 75 -28.34 9.63 36.83
CA GLU A 75 -28.55 9.45 35.39
C GLU A 75 -29.48 10.53 34.86
N ILE A 76 -29.02 11.32 33.90
CA ILE A 76 -29.79 12.32 33.15
C ILE A 76 -29.91 11.80 31.72
N ALA A 77 -31.11 11.38 31.31
CA ALA A 77 -31.29 10.80 29.99
C ALA A 77 -32.50 11.35 29.23
N GLN A 78 -32.47 11.20 27.91
CA GLN A 78 -33.60 11.50 27.00
C GLN A 78 -34.20 12.91 27.18
N SER A 79 -33.36 13.88 27.55
CA SER A 79 -33.83 15.23 27.86
C SER A 79 -33.51 16.17 26.71
N SER A 80 -34.54 16.56 25.97
CA SER A 80 -34.43 17.47 24.82
C SER A 80 -34.46 18.95 25.21
N SER A 81 -34.80 19.29 26.46
CA SER A 81 -34.88 20.69 26.90
C SER A 81 -33.59 21.23 27.52
N VAL A 82 -32.75 20.34 28.07
CA VAL A 82 -31.53 20.73 28.80
C VAL A 82 -30.51 21.29 27.82
N GLU A 83 -30.20 22.58 27.98
CA GLU A 83 -29.24 23.34 27.16
C GLU A 83 -27.91 23.54 27.90
N THR A 84 -27.92 23.63 29.24
CA THR A 84 -26.75 23.97 30.06
C THR A 84 -26.68 23.21 31.38
N ILE A 85 -25.47 22.83 31.80
CA ILE A 85 -25.16 22.38 33.17
C ILE A 85 -24.26 23.43 33.81
N GLU A 86 -24.71 24.02 34.92
CA GLU A 86 -23.98 25.09 35.62
C GLU A 86 -22.83 24.56 36.48
N SER A 87 -21.92 25.46 36.86
CA SER A 87 -20.84 25.19 37.80
C SER A 87 -21.38 24.60 39.11
N GLU A 88 -20.65 23.66 39.72
CA GLU A 88 -21.03 23.00 40.98
C GLU A 88 -22.40 22.30 40.94
N ALA A 89 -22.95 21.94 39.77
CA ALA A 89 -24.17 21.15 39.68
C ALA A 89 -24.05 19.82 40.44
N PHE A 90 -22.92 19.12 40.26
CA PHE A 90 -22.54 17.91 41.00
C PHE A 90 -21.40 18.25 41.97
N ASN A 91 -21.75 18.70 43.18
CA ASN A 91 -20.79 19.23 44.15
C ASN A 91 -20.74 18.40 45.44
N ASN A 92 -19.53 18.03 45.88
CA ASN A 92 -19.28 17.40 47.18
C ASN A 92 -20.18 16.18 47.46
N LEU A 93 -20.26 15.23 46.52
CA LEU A 93 -21.09 14.04 46.64
C LEU A 93 -20.23 12.83 47.07
N PRO A 94 -20.18 12.48 48.37
CA PRO A 94 -19.18 11.55 48.91
C PRO A 94 -19.42 10.08 48.55
N ASN A 95 -20.60 9.73 48.06
CA ASN A 95 -21.00 8.35 47.77
C ASN A 95 -21.42 8.10 46.31
N VAL A 96 -21.40 9.13 45.46
CA VAL A 96 -21.73 8.98 44.04
C VAL A 96 -20.58 8.28 43.32
N SER A 97 -20.88 7.12 42.75
CA SER A 97 -19.97 6.29 41.99
C SER A 97 -20.19 6.37 40.47
N GLU A 98 -21.40 6.71 40.03
CA GLU A 98 -21.75 6.78 38.60
C GLU A 98 -22.51 8.07 38.29
N ILE A 99 -22.03 8.83 37.31
CA ILE A 99 -22.77 9.94 36.69
C ILE A 99 -22.88 9.65 35.19
N SER A 100 -24.11 9.68 34.67
CA SER A 100 -24.38 9.39 33.28
C SER A 100 -25.31 10.44 32.67
N ILE A 101 -24.85 11.11 31.62
CA ILE A 101 -25.59 12.11 30.85
C ILE A 101 -25.71 11.58 29.43
N GLN A 102 -26.90 11.14 29.02
CA GLN A 102 -27.10 10.42 27.76
C GLN A 102 -28.27 10.98 26.96
N ASN A 103 -28.17 11.00 25.64
CA ASN A 103 -29.28 11.41 24.75
C ASN A 103 -29.85 12.81 25.11
N THR A 104 -28.97 13.75 25.45
CA THR A 104 -29.31 15.15 25.76
C THR A 104 -28.83 16.07 24.64
N ARG A 105 -29.44 15.91 23.46
CA ARG A 105 -28.95 16.49 22.19
C ARG A 105 -28.82 18.01 22.16
N ASN A 106 -29.63 18.71 22.97
CA ASN A 106 -29.60 20.16 23.06
C ASN A 106 -28.64 20.68 24.13
N LEU A 107 -27.97 19.80 24.89
CA LEU A 107 -26.95 20.21 25.84
C LEU A 107 -25.73 20.71 25.07
N VAL A 108 -25.50 22.02 25.08
CA VAL A 108 -24.39 22.67 24.36
C VAL A 108 -23.27 23.08 25.30
N HIS A 109 -23.61 23.45 26.55
CA HIS A 109 -22.67 24.02 27.51
C HIS A 109 -22.63 23.23 28.82
N ILE A 110 -21.44 22.74 29.17
CA ILE A 110 -21.12 22.27 30.53
C ILE A 110 -20.13 23.28 31.09
N GLN A 111 -20.56 24.06 32.08
CA GLN A 111 -19.72 25.10 32.67
C GLN A 111 -18.52 24.51 33.43
N GLN A 112 -17.49 25.33 33.60
CA GLN A 112 -16.32 24.97 34.39
C GLN A 112 -16.72 24.55 35.81
N ARG A 113 -16.04 23.56 36.39
CA ARG A 113 -16.33 23.02 37.72
C ARG A 113 -17.75 22.43 37.87
N ALA A 114 -18.43 22.03 36.80
CA ALA A 114 -19.73 21.36 36.89
C ALA A 114 -19.67 20.05 37.72
N PHE A 115 -18.55 19.31 37.60
CA PHE A 115 -18.24 18.13 38.38
C PHE A 115 -17.15 18.48 39.41
N ASN A 116 -17.50 18.56 40.71
CA ASN A 116 -16.61 19.08 41.74
C ASN A 116 -16.57 18.18 42.98
N GLN A 117 -15.37 17.75 43.38
CA GLN A 117 -15.09 17.00 44.61
C GLN A 117 -15.97 15.73 44.73
N LEU A 118 -15.72 14.76 43.85
CA LEU A 118 -16.47 13.51 43.74
C LEU A 118 -15.54 12.32 44.04
N PRO A 119 -15.15 12.11 45.31
CA PRO A 119 -14.03 11.23 45.68
C PRO A 119 -14.26 9.74 45.37
N LYS A 120 -15.53 9.30 45.28
CA LYS A 120 -15.90 7.91 44.94
C LYS A 120 -16.38 7.72 43.50
N LEU A 121 -16.30 8.75 42.65
CA LEU A 121 -16.77 8.66 41.28
C LEU A 121 -15.90 7.68 40.51
N ARG A 122 -16.49 6.58 40.05
CA ARG A 122 -15.82 5.53 39.29
C ARG A 122 -16.14 5.59 37.80
N TYR A 123 -17.35 6.05 37.44
CA TYR A 123 -17.84 6.06 36.08
C TYR A 123 -18.48 7.41 35.75
N LEU A 124 -17.95 8.10 34.74
CA LEU A 124 -18.52 9.32 34.18
C LEU A 124 -18.82 9.09 32.70
N SER A 125 -20.08 9.22 32.30
CA SER A 125 -20.51 9.11 30.90
C SER A 125 -21.19 10.38 30.43
N ILE A 126 -20.74 10.91 29.29
CA ILE A 126 -21.34 12.04 28.56
C ILE A 126 -21.51 11.58 27.11
N SER A 127 -22.71 11.14 26.74
CA SER A 127 -22.97 10.56 25.43
C SER A 127 -24.15 11.17 24.69
N ASN A 128 -24.02 11.25 23.36
CA ASN A 128 -25.06 11.76 22.45
C ASN A 128 -25.60 13.13 22.89
N THR A 129 -24.68 14.09 23.07
CA THR A 129 -24.98 15.47 23.46
C THR A 129 -24.58 16.45 22.35
N GLY A 130 -25.01 17.70 22.49
CA GLY A 130 -24.69 18.78 21.54
C GLY A 130 -23.40 19.54 21.85
N ILE A 131 -22.61 19.11 22.86
CA ILE A 131 -21.46 19.88 23.36
C ILE A 131 -20.41 20.10 22.27
N SER A 132 -19.92 21.34 22.20
CA SER A 132 -18.88 21.75 21.24
C SER A 132 -17.51 21.95 21.88
N VAL A 133 -17.47 22.10 23.21
CA VAL A 133 -16.26 22.30 24.02
C VAL A 133 -16.07 21.10 24.94
N PHE A 134 -14.82 20.66 25.12
CA PHE A 134 -14.49 19.53 25.97
C PHE A 134 -14.88 19.84 27.44
N PRO A 135 -15.55 18.92 28.14
CA PRO A 135 -16.02 19.16 29.50
C PRO A 135 -14.84 19.36 30.47
N ASP A 136 -14.98 20.28 31.42
CA ASP A 136 -13.95 20.48 32.45
C ASP A 136 -13.99 19.35 33.49
N LEU A 137 -12.90 18.57 33.57
CA LEU A 137 -12.71 17.46 34.50
C LEU A 137 -11.74 17.81 35.66
N THR A 138 -11.23 19.05 35.70
CA THR A 138 -10.10 19.44 36.58
C THR A 138 -10.40 19.45 38.07
N SER A 139 -11.67 19.39 38.44
CA SER A 139 -12.14 19.50 39.82
C SER A 139 -12.77 18.22 40.39
N ILE A 140 -12.69 17.09 39.68
CA ILE A 140 -13.33 15.84 40.11
C ILE A 140 -12.64 15.23 41.33
N PHE A 141 -11.31 15.04 41.26
CA PHE A 141 -10.46 14.43 42.30
C PHE A 141 -10.97 13.07 42.80
N SER A 142 -11.26 12.14 41.89
CA SER A 142 -11.63 10.77 42.26
C SER A 142 -10.44 10.01 42.87
N LEU A 143 -10.72 9.19 43.89
CA LEU A 143 -9.75 8.35 44.60
C LEU A 143 -9.94 6.85 44.28
N GLU A 144 -10.79 6.50 43.32
CA GLU A 144 -11.09 5.11 42.96
C GLU A 144 -9.97 4.51 42.09
N ALA A 145 -9.58 3.25 42.36
CA ALA A 145 -8.44 2.56 41.73
C ALA A 145 -8.57 2.33 40.21
N HIS A 146 -9.77 2.48 39.64
CA HIS A 146 -10.00 2.37 38.20
C HIS A 146 -11.14 3.29 37.77
N PHE A 147 -10.79 4.46 37.24
CA PHE A 147 -11.76 5.44 36.75
C PHE A 147 -12.12 5.14 35.29
N ILE A 148 -13.41 5.21 34.93
CA ILE A 148 -13.88 5.01 33.57
C ILE A 148 -14.56 6.30 33.10
N LEU A 149 -14.02 6.86 32.01
CA LEU A 149 -14.55 8.02 31.34
C LEU A 149 -15.08 7.62 29.95
N ASP A 150 -16.38 7.80 29.73
CA ASP A 150 -17.03 7.58 28.45
C ASP A 150 -17.51 8.92 27.88
N ILE A 151 -16.83 9.45 26.86
CA ILE A 151 -17.30 10.59 26.08
C ILE A 151 -17.54 10.09 24.67
N CYS A 152 -18.80 9.88 24.31
CA CYS A 152 -19.14 9.16 23.07
C CYS A 152 -20.25 9.85 22.29
N ASP A 153 -20.27 9.70 20.97
CA ASP A 153 -21.34 10.22 20.11
C ASP A 153 -21.53 11.76 20.20
N ASN A 154 -20.48 12.51 20.56
CA ASN A 154 -20.51 13.98 20.60
C ASN A 154 -19.89 14.56 19.32
N LEU A 155 -20.72 14.69 18.28
CA LEU A 155 -20.27 15.04 16.92
C LEU A 155 -19.80 16.50 16.77
N ASN A 156 -20.17 17.39 17.69
CA ASN A 156 -19.78 18.80 17.64
C ASN A 156 -18.45 19.08 18.35
N LEU A 157 -17.90 18.08 19.05
CA LEU A 157 -16.69 18.23 19.87
C LEU A 157 -15.44 18.15 18.99
N ARG A 158 -14.71 19.26 18.84
CA ARG A 158 -13.65 19.40 17.82
C ARG A 158 -12.24 19.05 18.27
N SER A 159 -11.88 19.24 19.53
CA SER A 159 -10.53 18.97 19.99
C SER A 159 -10.52 18.45 21.43
N VAL A 160 -9.42 17.77 21.78
CA VAL A 160 -9.07 17.50 23.17
C VAL A 160 -7.98 18.50 23.57
N PRO A 161 -8.28 19.46 24.46
CA PRO A 161 -7.35 20.53 24.79
C PRO A 161 -6.20 20.07 25.70
N SER A 162 -5.15 20.88 25.82
CA SER A 162 -4.08 20.65 26.81
C SER A 162 -4.63 20.50 28.24
N ASN A 163 -4.07 19.57 29.02
CA ASN A 163 -4.43 19.32 30.43
C ASN A 163 -5.91 18.93 30.66
N ALA A 164 -6.64 18.48 29.63
CA ALA A 164 -8.07 18.16 29.68
C ALA A 164 -8.47 17.17 30.79
N PHE A 165 -7.56 16.28 31.17
CA PHE A 165 -7.81 15.21 32.15
C PHE A 165 -7.07 15.40 33.48
N THR A 166 -6.34 16.51 33.65
CA THR A 166 -5.71 16.84 34.94
C THR A 166 -6.78 16.93 36.02
N GLY A 167 -6.48 16.55 37.27
CA GLY A 167 -7.45 16.64 38.37
C GLY A 167 -8.63 15.66 38.31
N MET A 168 -8.75 14.82 37.28
CA MET A 168 -9.80 13.81 37.16
C MET A 168 -9.64 12.68 38.21
N THR A 169 -8.48 12.03 38.20
CA THR A 169 -8.08 10.96 39.13
C THR A 169 -6.56 10.89 39.24
N SER A 170 -6.02 10.44 40.37
CA SER A 170 -4.60 10.09 40.54
C SER A 170 -4.28 8.63 40.19
N GLU A 171 -5.31 7.84 39.90
CA GLU A 171 -5.23 6.41 39.60
C GLU A 171 -5.36 6.13 38.10
N TYR A 172 -5.24 4.86 37.72
CA TYR A 172 -5.37 4.44 36.32
C TYR A 172 -6.79 4.67 35.79
N ALA A 173 -6.87 5.23 34.58
CA ALA A 173 -8.13 5.53 33.91
C ALA A 173 -8.27 4.77 32.58
N THR A 174 -9.51 4.32 32.31
CA THR A 174 -9.98 3.89 31.00
C THR A 174 -10.76 5.05 30.36
N MET A 175 -10.29 5.52 29.22
CA MET A 175 -10.88 6.63 28.47
C MET A 175 -11.47 6.11 27.16
N ASN A 176 -12.79 5.98 27.10
CA ASN A 176 -13.53 5.64 25.89
C ASN A 176 -14.04 6.92 25.23
N LEU A 177 -13.30 7.37 24.23
CA LEU A 177 -13.51 8.63 23.50
C LEU A 177 -13.91 8.35 22.04
N PHE A 178 -14.88 7.46 21.82
CA PHE A 178 -15.24 6.98 20.48
C PHE A 178 -16.43 7.72 19.84
N ASN A 179 -16.47 7.73 18.52
CA ASN A 179 -17.52 8.38 17.71
C ASN A 179 -17.72 9.88 18.04
N ASN A 180 -16.64 10.62 18.28
CA ASN A 180 -16.67 12.07 18.47
C ASN A 180 -16.21 12.81 17.20
N GLY A 181 -16.51 14.11 17.14
CA GLY A 181 -16.10 15.00 16.05
C GLY A 181 -14.67 15.53 16.13
N PHE A 182 -13.77 14.85 16.85
CA PHE A 182 -12.41 15.35 17.08
C PHE A 182 -11.67 15.51 15.76
N GLN A 183 -11.03 16.66 15.57
CA GLN A 183 -10.14 17.00 14.47
C GLN A 183 -8.68 16.87 14.91
N GLU A 184 -8.40 17.26 16.16
CA GLU A 184 -7.07 17.25 16.74
C GLU A 184 -7.04 16.92 18.23
N ILE A 185 -5.90 16.40 18.69
CA ILE A 185 -5.55 16.25 20.10
C ILE A 185 -4.31 17.11 20.36
N GLU A 186 -4.46 18.11 21.23
CA GLU A 186 -3.42 19.11 21.50
C GLU A 186 -2.23 18.54 22.29
N SER A 187 -1.12 19.28 22.30
CA SER A 187 0.06 18.96 23.12
C SER A 187 -0.33 18.89 24.59
N HIS A 188 0.28 17.98 25.37
CA HIS A 188 0.01 17.81 26.80
C HIS A 188 -1.47 17.56 27.15
N ALA A 189 -2.30 17.08 26.21
CA ALA A 189 -3.71 16.76 26.48
C ALA A 189 -3.88 15.81 27.67
N PHE A 190 -3.00 14.81 27.79
CA PHE A 190 -3.05 13.80 28.84
C PHE A 190 -2.06 14.02 30.00
N ASN A 191 -1.51 15.22 30.12
CA ASN A 191 -0.51 15.53 31.14
C ASN A 191 -1.01 15.23 32.57
N GLY A 192 -0.15 14.62 33.40
CA GLY A 192 -0.46 14.31 34.80
C GLY A 192 -1.46 13.17 35.00
N THR A 193 -1.76 12.38 33.97
CA THR A 193 -2.72 11.27 34.05
C THR A 193 -2.08 9.90 33.89
N LYS A 194 -2.64 8.90 34.56
CA LYS A 194 -2.30 7.49 34.38
C LYS A 194 -3.36 6.83 33.51
N ILE A 195 -2.99 6.41 32.32
CA ILE A 195 -3.91 5.87 31.32
C ILE A 195 -3.67 4.37 31.20
N ASP A 196 -4.68 3.57 31.50
CA ASP A 196 -4.64 2.13 31.21
C ASP A 196 -5.06 1.89 29.76
N LYS A 197 -6.24 2.38 29.39
CA LYS A 197 -6.82 2.19 28.05
C LYS A 197 -7.33 3.49 27.47
N LEU A 198 -6.95 3.80 26.24
CA LEU A 198 -7.43 4.94 25.46
C LEU A 198 -8.03 4.48 24.15
N VAL A 199 -9.32 4.75 23.94
CA VAL A 199 -10.06 4.38 22.73
C VAL A 199 -10.54 5.65 22.03
N LEU A 200 -9.98 5.94 20.86
CA LEU A 200 -10.33 7.06 19.98
C LEU A 200 -11.10 6.61 18.73
N LYS A 201 -11.67 5.40 18.79
CA LYS A 201 -12.28 4.70 17.66
C LYS A 201 -13.38 5.53 16.97
N ASN A 202 -13.47 5.42 15.65
CA ASN A 202 -14.49 6.06 14.81
C ASN A 202 -14.52 7.60 14.93
N SER A 203 -13.39 8.22 15.26
CA SER A 203 -13.18 9.67 15.18
C SER A 203 -12.69 10.02 13.78
N ARG A 204 -13.62 10.05 12.82
CA ARG A 204 -13.29 10.09 11.37
C ARG A 204 -12.59 11.37 10.92
N ASP A 205 -12.79 12.46 11.65
CA ASP A 205 -12.16 13.74 11.35
C ASP A 205 -10.81 13.92 12.06
N LEU A 206 -10.41 12.99 12.93
CA LEU A 206 -9.19 13.09 13.72
C LEU A 206 -7.98 12.90 12.81
N ARG A 207 -7.29 14.00 12.49
CA ARG A 207 -6.15 14.03 11.56
C ARG A 207 -4.82 14.17 12.26
N VAL A 208 -4.80 14.83 13.41
CA VAL A 208 -3.56 15.18 14.11
C VAL A 208 -3.64 14.81 15.59
N VAL A 209 -2.66 14.04 16.06
CA VAL A 209 -2.30 13.98 17.48
C VAL A 209 -0.94 14.67 17.60
N HIS A 210 -0.87 15.76 18.37
CA HIS A 210 0.37 16.50 18.56
C HIS A 210 1.48 15.59 19.14
N GLU A 211 2.72 15.86 18.75
CA GLU A 211 3.90 15.07 19.17
C GLU A 211 4.02 14.95 20.70
N ASP A 212 3.83 16.06 21.43
CA ASP A 212 3.89 16.09 22.90
C ASP A 212 2.53 15.75 23.58
N ALA A 213 1.53 15.19 22.88
CA ALA A 213 0.19 14.93 23.46
C ALA A 213 0.21 14.04 24.71
N PHE A 214 1.08 13.03 24.74
CA PHE A 214 1.26 12.08 25.84
C PHE A 214 2.36 12.48 26.83
N LYS A 215 2.97 13.67 26.66
CA LYS A 215 4.07 14.10 27.53
C LYS A 215 3.58 14.45 28.92
N GLY A 216 4.17 13.80 29.92
CA GLY A 216 3.75 13.89 31.33
C GLY A 216 2.63 12.93 31.70
N ALA A 217 2.15 12.11 30.76
CA ALA A 217 1.25 11.00 31.05
C ALA A 217 2.04 9.72 31.37
N LEU A 218 1.44 8.83 32.15
CA LEU A 218 1.90 7.45 32.32
C LEU A 218 0.92 6.53 31.59
N GLY A 219 1.37 5.77 30.59
CA GLY A 219 0.46 5.08 29.68
C GLY A 219 0.36 5.79 28.32
N PRO A 220 -0.54 5.34 27.42
CA PRO A 220 -1.51 4.25 27.58
C PRO A 220 -0.89 2.85 27.50
N THR A 221 -1.53 1.87 28.14
CA THR A 221 -1.22 0.43 27.98
C THR A 221 -1.91 -0.12 26.72
N VAL A 222 -3.17 0.27 26.49
CA VAL A 222 -3.97 -0.10 25.32
C VAL A 222 -4.36 1.17 24.57
N LEU A 223 -4.01 1.25 23.28
CA LEU A 223 -4.35 2.37 22.42
C LEU A 223 -5.14 1.88 21.20
N ASP A 224 -6.38 2.34 21.06
CA ASP A 224 -7.22 2.07 19.89
C ASP A 224 -7.51 3.36 19.13
N VAL A 225 -6.92 3.50 17.94
CA VAL A 225 -7.10 4.60 16.98
C VAL A 225 -7.80 4.14 15.70
N SER A 226 -8.60 3.08 15.79
CA SER A 226 -9.30 2.51 14.63
C SER A 226 -10.29 3.50 14.00
N SER A 227 -10.40 3.47 12.68
CA SER A 227 -11.33 4.32 11.91
C SER A 227 -11.11 5.82 12.17
N THR A 228 -9.85 6.24 12.23
CA THR A 228 -9.41 7.64 12.29
C THR A 228 -8.77 8.06 10.96
N ALA A 229 -8.63 9.36 10.75
CA ALA A 229 -7.95 9.95 9.60
C ALA A 229 -6.50 10.36 9.93
N LEU A 230 -5.89 9.74 10.94
CA LEU A 230 -4.53 10.04 11.38
C LEU A 230 -3.52 9.68 10.30
N GLU A 231 -2.65 10.63 9.94
CA GLU A 231 -1.54 10.36 9.01
C GLU A 231 -0.32 9.75 9.70
N THR A 232 -0.09 10.15 10.96
CA THR A 232 1.02 9.71 11.81
C THR A 232 0.57 9.57 13.27
N LEU A 233 1.28 8.74 14.01
CA LEU A 233 1.21 8.69 15.48
C LEU A 233 2.41 9.45 16.07
N PRO A 234 2.29 9.99 17.29
CA PRO A 234 3.38 10.72 17.94
C PRO A 234 4.62 9.86 18.12
N SER A 235 5.80 10.46 17.97
CA SER A 235 7.09 9.77 18.01
C SER A 235 7.53 9.33 19.40
N HIS A 236 6.94 9.89 20.46
CA HIS A 236 7.28 9.63 21.85
C HIS A 236 6.02 9.55 22.72
N GLY A 237 6.15 9.04 23.95
CA GLY A 237 5.04 8.84 24.88
C GLY A 237 4.23 7.56 24.66
N LEU A 238 4.59 6.73 23.67
CA LEU A 238 3.94 5.43 23.39
C LEU A 238 4.73 4.22 23.92
N GLU A 239 5.71 4.44 24.80
CA GLU A 239 6.65 3.39 25.26
C GLU A 239 5.98 2.30 26.10
N SER A 240 4.88 2.63 26.78
CA SER A 240 4.09 1.73 27.61
C SER A 240 3.04 0.93 26.84
N VAL A 241 2.80 1.24 25.56
CA VAL A 241 1.74 0.59 24.78
C VAL A 241 2.05 -0.90 24.62
N LEU A 242 1.21 -1.74 25.19
CA LEU A 242 1.22 -3.20 25.02
C LEU A 242 0.36 -3.62 23.82
N MET A 243 -0.78 -2.95 23.62
CA MET A 243 -1.71 -3.25 22.53
C MET A 243 -2.02 -2.00 21.71
N LEU A 244 -1.72 -2.05 20.42
CA LEU A 244 -2.04 -0.99 19.47
C LEU A 244 -3.07 -1.47 18.45
N THR A 245 -4.25 -0.86 18.43
CA THR A 245 -5.29 -1.14 17.43
C THR A 245 -5.46 0.07 16.52
N ALA A 246 -5.22 -0.10 15.23
CA ALA A 246 -5.37 0.90 14.18
C ALA A 246 -6.05 0.27 12.95
N ARG A 247 -7.23 -0.33 13.15
CA ARG A 247 -8.01 -0.95 12.06
C ARG A 247 -8.73 0.12 11.24
N SER A 248 -8.75 -0.02 9.92
CA SER A 248 -9.40 0.94 9.00
C SER A 248 -8.88 2.39 9.13
N ALA A 249 -7.60 2.56 9.50
CA ALA A 249 -6.89 3.84 9.56
C ALA A 249 -6.07 4.02 8.27
N PHE A 250 -6.75 4.20 7.13
CA PHE A 250 -6.11 4.19 5.80
C PHE A 250 -5.18 5.39 5.54
N ALA A 251 -5.37 6.49 6.27
CA ALA A 251 -4.48 7.65 6.22
C ALA A 251 -3.14 7.38 6.91
N LEU A 252 -3.09 6.41 7.83
CA LEU A 252 -1.91 6.08 8.62
C LEU A 252 -0.94 5.27 7.75
N LYS A 253 -0.21 5.94 6.86
CA LYS A 253 0.72 5.27 5.93
C LYS A 253 2.06 4.95 6.60
N LYS A 254 2.47 5.73 7.61
CA LYS A 254 3.76 5.61 8.30
C LYS A 254 3.55 5.26 9.79
N LEU A 255 4.29 4.27 10.26
CA LEU A 255 4.40 3.96 11.68
C LEU A 255 5.33 4.98 12.37
N PRO A 256 5.13 5.26 13.67
CA PRO A 256 6.11 5.99 14.45
C PRO A 256 7.43 5.21 14.53
N PRO A 257 8.54 5.85 14.94
CA PRO A 257 9.81 5.16 15.11
C PRO A 257 9.64 3.92 16.00
N LEU A 258 9.95 2.72 15.49
CA LEU A 258 9.61 1.47 16.20
C LEU A 258 10.20 1.37 17.61
N LYS A 259 11.30 2.09 17.88
CA LYS A 259 11.91 2.22 19.21
C LYS A 259 10.97 2.84 20.25
N SER A 260 10.01 3.68 19.84
CA SER A 260 9.02 4.28 20.74
C SER A 260 7.93 3.30 21.17
N LEU A 261 7.81 2.14 20.51
CA LEU A 261 6.85 1.09 20.83
C LEU A 261 7.54 -0.07 21.61
N LYS A 262 8.33 0.30 22.63
CA LYS A 262 9.20 -0.63 23.36
C LYS A 262 8.46 -1.79 24.04
N SER A 263 7.23 -1.58 24.49
CA SER A 263 6.48 -2.59 25.24
C SER A 263 5.48 -3.37 24.39
N LEU A 264 5.35 -3.06 23.09
CA LEU A 264 4.32 -3.62 22.22
C LEU A 264 4.35 -5.15 22.18
N ARG A 265 3.17 -5.76 22.33
CA ARG A 265 2.90 -7.21 22.36
C ARG A 265 1.86 -7.64 21.34
N GLU A 266 0.87 -6.78 21.11
CA GLU A 266 -0.18 -7.03 20.15
C GLU A 266 -0.41 -5.79 19.29
N ALA A 267 -0.53 -5.99 17.98
CA ALA A 267 -0.87 -4.94 17.04
C ALA A 267 -1.96 -5.41 16.07
N GLN A 268 -3.00 -4.59 15.92
CA GLN A 268 -4.09 -4.85 14.99
C GLN A 268 -4.21 -3.66 14.04
N LEU A 269 -3.54 -3.74 12.91
CA LEU A 269 -3.30 -2.63 11.99
C LEU A 269 -4.16 -2.74 10.73
N THR A 270 -4.04 -1.75 9.86
CA THR A 270 -4.75 -1.73 8.56
C THR A 270 -3.95 -2.40 7.46
N PHE A 271 -2.63 -2.27 7.49
CA PHE A 271 -1.74 -2.68 6.40
C PHE A 271 -0.85 -3.88 6.79
N PRO A 272 -0.77 -4.94 5.99
CA PRO A 272 0.13 -6.08 6.26
C PRO A 272 1.61 -5.70 6.34
N SER A 273 2.04 -4.70 5.55
CA SER A 273 3.43 -4.22 5.54
C SER A 273 3.87 -3.60 6.86
N HIS A 274 2.94 -2.99 7.61
CA HIS A 274 3.22 -2.51 8.97
C HIS A 274 3.53 -3.67 9.92
N CYS A 275 2.79 -4.77 9.81
CA CYS A 275 3.09 -5.99 10.56
C CYS A 275 4.44 -6.59 10.17
N CYS A 276 4.78 -6.63 8.88
CA CYS A 276 6.11 -7.02 8.44
C CYS A 276 7.22 -6.17 9.09
N ALA A 277 7.03 -4.84 9.18
CA ALA A 277 7.99 -3.94 9.80
C ALA A 277 8.15 -4.22 11.31
N LEU A 278 7.03 -4.40 12.01
CA LEU A 278 7.04 -4.66 13.46
C LEU A 278 7.63 -6.03 13.82
N ILE A 279 7.24 -7.09 13.10
CA ILE A 279 7.74 -8.45 13.33
C ILE A 279 9.24 -8.53 13.05
N ASN A 280 9.71 -7.94 11.94
CA ASN A 280 11.15 -7.90 11.64
C ASN A 280 11.94 -7.15 12.71
N TRP A 281 11.37 -6.07 13.25
CA TRP A 281 11.99 -5.33 14.35
C TRP A 281 12.00 -6.13 15.66
N ASP A 282 10.90 -6.79 16.03
CA ASP A 282 10.81 -7.61 17.25
C ASP A 282 11.81 -8.79 17.19
N ASN A 283 11.89 -9.48 16.04
CA ASN A 283 12.88 -10.54 15.81
C ASN A 283 14.33 -10.03 15.95
N SER A 284 14.62 -8.83 15.44
CA SER A 284 15.96 -8.23 15.58
C SER A 284 16.31 -7.88 17.02
N ARG A 285 15.31 -7.53 17.82
CA ARG A 285 15.43 -7.24 19.25
C ARG A 285 15.66 -8.52 20.05
N ASP A 286 14.87 -9.57 19.80
CA ASP A 286 15.02 -10.85 20.48
C ASP A 286 16.31 -11.56 20.09
N GLY A 287 16.80 -11.40 18.86
CA GLY A 287 18.15 -11.85 18.48
C GLY A 287 19.25 -11.24 19.36
N SER A 288 19.13 -9.96 19.72
CA SER A 288 20.06 -9.30 20.64
C SER A 288 19.94 -9.84 22.07
N VAL A 289 18.73 -10.10 22.56
CA VAL A 289 18.48 -10.61 23.91
C VAL A 289 18.92 -12.07 24.04
N ASN A 290 18.61 -12.91 23.05
CA ASN A 290 19.03 -14.32 23.00
C ASN A 290 20.54 -14.46 22.80
N SER A 291 21.20 -13.54 22.10
CA SER A 291 22.68 -13.50 22.06
C SER A 291 23.30 -13.17 23.41
N ALA A 292 22.65 -12.28 24.19
CA ALA A 292 23.08 -11.93 25.55
C ALA A 292 22.78 -13.05 26.56
N LEU A 293 21.65 -13.75 26.42
CA LEU A 293 21.24 -14.89 27.24
C LEU A 293 22.06 -16.15 26.92
N ARG A 294 22.40 -16.42 25.65
CA ARG A 294 23.34 -17.52 25.30
C ARG A 294 24.72 -17.35 25.94
N ASN A 295 25.12 -16.13 26.25
CA ASN A 295 26.35 -15.86 27.00
C ASN A 295 26.18 -15.99 28.52
N ARG A 296 24.96 -16.14 29.06
CA ARG A 296 24.71 -16.12 30.51
C ARG A 296 23.86 -17.25 31.08
N SER A 297 23.16 -18.06 30.29
CA SER A 297 22.44 -19.24 30.81
C SER A 297 22.67 -20.49 29.95
N SER A 298 23.59 -21.34 30.41
CA SER A 298 23.63 -22.75 29.98
C SER A 298 22.43 -23.57 30.48
N TYR A 299 21.55 -22.97 31.30
CA TYR A 299 20.37 -23.61 31.87
C TYR A 299 19.11 -23.53 31.01
N CYS A 300 19.10 -22.69 29.96
CA CYS A 300 17.99 -22.65 28.99
C CYS A 300 18.30 -23.51 27.76
N GLY A 301 19.02 -24.62 27.95
CA GLY A 301 19.33 -25.57 26.88
C GLY A 301 18.08 -26.38 26.53
N ASP A 302 17.61 -26.21 25.30
CA ASP A 302 16.62 -27.07 24.64
C ASP A 302 16.94 -28.55 24.92
N ASN A 303 16.10 -29.25 25.70
CA ASN A 303 15.81 -30.70 25.65
C ASN A 303 15.30 -31.28 26.99
N SER A 304 14.30 -30.69 27.62
CA SER A 304 13.48 -31.44 28.59
C SER A 304 12.03 -31.47 28.12
N SER A 305 11.72 -32.48 27.30
CA SER A 305 10.35 -32.96 27.19
C SER A 305 9.84 -33.34 28.59
N PRO A 306 8.56 -33.06 28.96
CA PRO A 306 8.08 -33.11 30.35
C PRO A 306 7.93 -34.53 30.95
N ALA A 307 8.64 -35.53 30.43
CA ALA A 307 8.52 -36.92 30.87
C ALA A 307 9.58 -37.38 31.91
N ASP A 308 10.66 -36.63 32.15
CA ASP A 308 11.80 -37.12 32.97
C ASP A 308 12.00 -36.39 34.31
N LEU A 309 10.92 -35.87 34.91
CA LEU A 309 10.98 -35.28 36.27
C LEU A 309 10.75 -36.31 37.40
N SER A 310 10.68 -37.61 37.10
CA SER A 310 10.50 -38.67 38.10
C SER A 310 11.78 -39.38 38.57
N ALA A 311 12.97 -38.79 38.36
CA ALA A 311 14.23 -39.46 38.65
C ALA A 311 15.25 -38.57 39.41
N ILE A 312 14.83 -37.93 40.51
CA ILE A 312 15.78 -37.48 41.54
C ILE A 312 15.17 -37.82 42.90
N SER A 313 15.29 -39.10 43.27
CA SER A 313 15.08 -39.59 44.62
C SER A 313 16.39 -39.55 45.41
N SER A 314 16.24 -39.20 46.69
CA SER A 314 17.05 -39.64 47.84
C SER A 314 18.53 -39.26 47.89
N ASP A 315 18.87 -38.32 48.77
CA ASP A 315 19.74 -38.69 49.89
C ASP A 315 19.62 -37.73 51.09
N ASP A 316 19.70 -38.34 52.26
CA ASP A 316 20.13 -37.78 53.55
C ASP A 316 19.14 -37.00 54.45
N SER A 317 18.53 -37.69 55.43
CA SER A 317 18.78 -37.40 56.85
C SER A 317 18.04 -38.34 57.82
N LEU A 318 18.82 -38.86 58.75
CA LEU A 318 18.57 -39.72 59.90
C LEU A 318 17.43 -39.37 60.88
N GLU A 319 16.85 -40.45 61.42
CA GLU A 319 16.41 -40.71 62.80
C GLU A 319 15.24 -39.92 63.42
N SER A 320 14.09 -40.58 63.58
CA SER A 320 13.52 -40.91 64.90
C SER A 320 12.29 -41.84 64.82
N ASP A 321 12.46 -42.97 65.49
CA ASP A 321 11.55 -43.98 66.03
C ASP A 321 10.02 -43.75 66.19
N VAL A 322 9.29 -44.80 65.77
CA VAL A 322 8.28 -45.58 66.54
C VAL A 322 6.77 -45.19 66.51
N ILE A 323 6.04 -46.08 65.82
CA ILE A 323 4.68 -46.64 66.03
C ILE A 323 3.45 -45.77 65.68
N GLY A 324 2.67 -46.30 64.72
CA GLY A 324 1.21 -46.18 64.73
C GLY A 324 0.60 -45.87 63.37
N SER A 325 0.47 -46.90 62.54
CA SER A 325 -0.40 -46.90 61.36
C SER A 325 -1.83 -46.50 61.74
N SER A 326 -2.29 -45.34 61.28
CA SER A 326 -3.70 -45.15 60.96
C SER A 326 -3.80 -44.22 59.77
N SER A 327 -4.38 -44.77 58.71
CA SER A 327 -4.74 -44.13 57.46
C SER A 327 -5.64 -42.92 57.72
N VAL A 328 -5.13 -41.73 57.47
CA VAL A 328 -5.94 -40.56 57.14
C VAL A 328 -5.24 -39.89 55.95
N GLU A 329 -5.51 -40.44 54.76
CA GLU A 329 -5.51 -39.62 53.55
C GLU A 329 -6.56 -38.51 53.74
N ASP A 330 -6.26 -37.34 53.20
CA ASP A 330 -7.02 -36.08 53.28
C ASP A 330 -6.78 -35.25 54.56
N THR A 331 -5.94 -34.21 54.46
CA THR A 331 -6.30 -32.78 54.70
C THR A 331 -5.07 -31.84 54.75
N PHE A 332 -3.98 -32.06 53.99
CA PHE A 332 -3.02 -30.98 53.73
C PHE A 332 -2.65 -30.96 52.25
N GLY A 333 -3.25 -30.02 51.52
CA GLY A 333 -2.98 -29.78 50.12
C GLY A 333 -1.50 -29.49 49.88
N SER A 334 -0.99 -29.99 48.76
CA SER A 334 0.36 -29.76 48.26
C SER A 334 0.64 -28.25 48.18
N ILE A 335 1.56 -27.77 49.00
CA ILE A 335 2.10 -26.41 48.92
C ILE A 335 3.02 -26.37 47.70
N ASP A 336 2.53 -25.80 46.61
CA ASP A 336 3.27 -25.61 45.36
C ASP A 336 4.36 -24.55 45.59
N PHE A 337 5.63 -24.98 45.60
CA PHE A 337 6.78 -24.07 45.72
C PHE A 337 6.96 -23.30 44.41
N HIS A 338 6.44 -22.08 44.37
CA HIS A 338 6.61 -21.13 43.26
C HIS A 338 8.09 -20.69 43.19
N TYR A 339 8.86 -21.26 42.27
CA TYR A 339 10.24 -20.83 41.98
C TYR A 339 10.23 -19.63 41.01
N PRO A 340 10.63 -18.41 41.44
CA PRO A 340 10.60 -17.21 40.60
C PRO A 340 11.61 -17.22 39.44
N ASP A 341 12.64 -18.07 39.48
CA ASP A 341 13.66 -18.13 38.44
C ASP A 341 13.19 -18.86 37.16
N LEU A 342 12.14 -19.68 37.25
CA LEU A 342 11.54 -20.33 36.07
C LEU A 342 10.69 -19.35 35.24
N ASP A 343 10.13 -18.30 35.87
CA ASP A 343 9.36 -17.25 35.18
C ASP A 343 10.27 -16.36 34.32
N LEU A 344 11.56 -16.26 34.63
CA LEU A 344 12.51 -15.52 33.78
C LEU A 344 12.81 -16.24 32.46
N CYS A 345 12.59 -17.56 32.41
CA CYS A 345 12.63 -18.36 31.19
C CYS A 345 11.34 -18.25 30.36
N GLN A 346 10.32 -17.52 30.83
CA GLN A 346 9.11 -17.26 30.05
C GLN A 346 9.49 -16.36 28.89
N GLN A 347 9.91 -17.04 27.81
CA GLN A 347 10.28 -16.52 26.52
C GLN A 347 9.35 -15.38 26.19
N ARG A 348 9.93 -14.18 26.01
CA ARG A 348 9.21 -12.98 25.60
C ARG A 348 8.20 -13.41 24.53
N GLN A 349 6.89 -13.38 24.85
CA GLN A 349 5.88 -13.80 23.88
C GLN A 349 6.08 -12.97 22.61
N ALA A 350 6.24 -13.66 21.48
CA ALA A 350 6.46 -13.04 20.19
C ALA A 350 5.33 -12.05 19.91
N LEU A 351 5.67 -10.89 19.33
CA LEU A 351 4.70 -9.88 18.95
C LEU A 351 3.62 -10.51 18.04
N GLN A 352 2.36 -10.43 18.47
CA GLN A 352 1.22 -10.82 17.64
C GLN A 352 0.79 -9.61 16.79
N CYS A 353 0.79 -9.76 15.47
CA CYS A 353 0.37 -8.69 14.56
C CYS A 353 -0.65 -9.19 13.55
N SER A 354 -1.71 -8.41 13.34
CA SER A 354 -2.72 -8.62 12.31
C SER A 354 -2.93 -7.33 11.48
N PRO A 355 -3.23 -7.42 10.17
CA PRO A 355 -3.35 -8.63 9.37
C PRO A 355 -1.99 -9.29 9.08
N GLU A 356 -2.02 -10.60 8.87
CA GLU A 356 -0.85 -11.34 8.41
C GLU A 356 -0.45 -10.92 6.99
N ALA A 357 0.81 -11.20 6.62
CA ALA A 357 1.30 -10.94 5.28
C ALA A 357 0.46 -11.69 4.23
N ASP A 358 0.00 -10.98 3.22
CA ASP A 358 -0.77 -11.57 2.12
C ASP A 358 0.16 -12.17 1.04
N ALA A 359 -0.42 -12.99 0.16
CA ALA A 359 0.34 -13.64 -0.91
C ALA A 359 0.93 -12.64 -1.94
N PHE A 360 0.45 -11.40 -1.99
CA PHE A 360 0.87 -10.37 -2.93
C PHE A 360 2.02 -9.51 -2.42
N ASN A 361 2.14 -9.36 -1.11
CA ASN A 361 3.12 -8.57 -0.39
C ASN A 361 3.83 -9.41 0.68
N PRO A 362 4.63 -10.43 0.26
CA PRO A 362 5.55 -11.09 1.17
C PRO A 362 6.49 -10.03 1.79
N CYS A 363 6.88 -10.21 3.07
CA CYS A 363 7.72 -9.29 3.85
C CYS A 363 9.18 -9.20 3.34
N GLU A 364 9.38 -9.05 2.04
CA GLU A 364 10.64 -8.99 1.32
C GLU A 364 10.79 -7.66 0.57
N ASP A 365 12.01 -7.34 0.15
CA ASP A 365 12.27 -6.18 -0.71
C ASP A 365 11.59 -6.32 -2.08
N ILE A 366 11.51 -5.22 -2.84
CA ILE A 366 10.84 -5.18 -4.15
C ILE A 366 11.41 -6.24 -5.10
N ALA A 367 12.74 -6.30 -5.28
CA ALA A 367 13.37 -7.31 -6.12
C ALA A 367 13.38 -8.73 -5.50
N GLY A 368 13.22 -8.83 -4.17
CA GLY A 368 13.27 -10.08 -3.39
C GLY A 368 14.68 -10.68 -3.28
N PHE A 369 15.28 -11.08 -4.40
CA PHE A 369 16.55 -11.80 -4.43
C PHE A 369 17.76 -10.92 -4.78
N SER A 370 18.90 -11.18 -4.13
CA SER A 370 20.16 -10.46 -4.37
C SER A 370 20.64 -10.54 -5.83
N PHE A 371 20.49 -11.68 -6.50
CA PHE A 371 20.92 -11.81 -7.89
C PHE A 371 20.00 -11.04 -8.86
N LEU A 372 18.68 -11.01 -8.61
CA LEU A 372 17.73 -10.21 -9.41
C LEU A 372 18.04 -8.72 -9.29
N ARG A 373 18.38 -8.27 -8.08
CA ARG A 373 18.83 -6.88 -7.84
C ARG A 373 20.06 -6.49 -8.63
N VAL A 374 20.98 -7.43 -8.90
CA VAL A 374 22.13 -7.16 -9.78
C VAL A 374 21.70 -7.20 -11.25
N ALA A 375 20.93 -8.21 -11.63
CA ALA A 375 20.48 -8.39 -13.01
C ALA A 375 19.62 -7.23 -13.54
N ILE A 376 18.73 -6.66 -12.71
CA ILE A 376 17.85 -5.55 -13.10
C ILE A 376 18.64 -4.34 -13.59
N TRP A 377 19.78 -4.01 -12.96
CA TRP A 377 20.63 -2.90 -13.40
C TRP A 377 21.26 -3.14 -14.78
N PHE A 378 21.78 -4.35 -15.02
CA PHE A 378 22.37 -4.69 -16.33
C PHE A 378 21.32 -4.67 -17.44
N ILE A 379 20.17 -5.31 -17.22
CA ILE A 379 19.09 -5.38 -18.21
C ILE A 379 18.53 -3.99 -18.50
N ASN A 380 18.31 -3.19 -17.47
CA ASN A 380 17.86 -1.81 -17.59
C ASN A 380 18.83 -0.94 -18.41
N ILE A 381 20.12 -0.95 -18.08
CA ILE A 381 21.13 -0.17 -18.82
C ILE A 381 21.13 -0.57 -20.30
N LEU A 382 21.07 -1.87 -20.61
CA LEU A 382 20.99 -2.35 -21.99
C LEU A 382 19.70 -1.94 -22.70
N ALA A 383 18.55 -2.01 -22.01
CA ALA A 383 17.26 -1.61 -22.54
C ALA A 383 17.24 -0.10 -22.87
N ILE A 384 17.64 0.76 -21.94
CA ILE A 384 17.64 2.22 -22.17
C ILE A 384 18.69 2.60 -23.22
N ALA A 385 19.95 2.20 -23.04
CA ALA A 385 21.03 2.59 -23.93
C ALA A 385 20.84 2.04 -25.35
N GLY A 386 20.46 0.75 -25.47
CA GLY A 386 20.22 0.11 -26.75
C GLY A 386 19.11 0.78 -27.55
N ASN A 387 17.96 1.03 -26.92
CA ASN A 387 16.83 1.65 -27.60
C ASN A 387 17.05 3.15 -27.89
N LEU A 388 17.73 3.89 -27.01
CA LEU A 388 18.11 5.27 -27.26
C LEU A 388 19.05 5.40 -28.47
N VAL A 389 20.05 4.51 -28.58
CA VAL A 389 20.95 4.47 -29.74
C VAL A 389 20.18 4.17 -31.03
N VAL A 390 19.22 3.25 -30.99
CA VAL A 390 18.37 2.94 -32.16
C VAL A 390 17.59 4.18 -32.59
N LEU A 391 16.92 4.86 -31.67
CA LEU A 391 16.16 6.08 -31.95
C LEU A 391 17.07 7.20 -32.49
N LEU A 392 18.22 7.45 -31.84
CA LEU A 392 19.16 8.48 -32.25
C LEU A 392 19.68 8.26 -33.68
N VAL A 393 20.07 7.02 -34.00
CA VAL A 393 20.56 6.67 -35.34
C VAL A 393 19.45 6.81 -36.38
N LEU A 394 18.22 6.37 -36.08
CA LEU A 394 17.09 6.46 -37.01
C LEU A 394 16.65 7.91 -37.25
N PHE A 395 16.58 8.76 -36.22
CA PHE A 395 16.21 10.16 -36.35
C PHE A 395 17.29 11.02 -37.01
N THR A 396 18.58 10.68 -36.82
CA THR A 396 19.69 11.42 -37.46
C THR A 396 19.96 10.96 -38.90
N SER A 397 19.40 9.82 -39.32
CA SER A 397 19.61 9.26 -40.65
C SER A 397 19.03 10.16 -41.74
N ARG A 398 19.85 10.54 -42.73
CA ARG A 398 19.42 11.34 -43.92
C ARG A 398 18.59 10.56 -44.93
N CYS A 399 18.14 9.38 -44.54
CA CYS A 399 17.65 8.32 -45.39
C CYS A 399 16.11 8.34 -45.31
N LYS A 400 15.39 8.13 -46.42
CA LYS A 400 13.91 8.16 -46.41
C LYS A 400 13.34 7.17 -45.37
N LEU A 401 12.31 7.59 -44.65
CA LEU A 401 11.62 6.78 -43.64
C LEU A 401 10.77 5.72 -44.34
N THR A 402 11.27 4.49 -44.38
CA THR A 402 10.53 3.33 -44.89
C THR A 402 9.62 2.77 -43.79
N VAL A 403 8.55 2.06 -44.16
CA VAL A 403 7.63 1.43 -43.19
C VAL A 403 8.36 0.61 -42.11
N PRO A 404 9.37 -0.22 -42.41
CA PRO A 404 10.06 -0.98 -41.37
C PRO A 404 10.88 -0.10 -40.43
N ARG A 405 11.47 0.99 -40.93
CA ARG A 405 12.18 1.97 -40.09
C ARG A 405 11.23 2.71 -39.18
N PHE A 406 10.06 3.08 -39.69
CA PHE A 406 8.98 3.68 -38.91
C PHE A 406 8.51 2.75 -37.77
N LEU A 407 8.25 1.48 -38.08
CA LEU A 407 7.85 0.49 -37.07
C LEU A 407 8.96 0.21 -36.04
N MET A 408 10.24 0.17 -36.47
CA MET A 408 11.37 0.04 -35.54
C MET A 408 11.49 1.22 -34.57
N CYS A 409 11.14 2.45 -34.98
CA CYS A 409 11.09 3.59 -34.06
C CYS A 409 10.04 3.40 -32.97
N HIS A 410 8.85 2.91 -33.33
CA HIS A 410 7.79 2.64 -32.36
C HIS A 410 8.17 1.51 -31.40
N LEU A 411 8.80 0.45 -31.90
CA LEU A 411 9.28 -0.65 -31.06
C LEU A 411 10.34 -0.16 -30.06
N ALA A 412 11.34 0.60 -30.54
CA ALA A 412 12.39 1.14 -29.68
C ALA A 412 11.84 2.11 -28.63
N PHE A 413 10.80 2.89 -28.97
CA PHE A 413 10.12 3.74 -28.01
C PHE A 413 9.36 2.93 -26.94
N ALA A 414 8.64 1.89 -27.35
CA ALA A 414 7.92 1.01 -26.41
C ALA A 414 8.89 0.31 -25.44
N ASP A 415 9.99 -0.23 -25.95
CA ASP A 415 11.04 -0.88 -25.15
C ASP A 415 11.80 0.13 -24.25
N LEU A 416 11.89 1.40 -24.66
CA LEU A 416 12.41 2.47 -23.80
C LEU A 416 11.49 2.74 -22.61
N CYS A 417 10.16 2.72 -22.80
CA CYS A 417 9.20 2.83 -21.68
C CYS A 417 9.41 1.70 -20.66
N ILE A 418 9.61 0.47 -21.12
CA ILE A 418 9.93 -0.67 -20.25
C ILE A 418 11.27 -0.46 -19.52
N GLY A 419 12.29 0.06 -20.20
CA GLY A 419 13.56 0.43 -19.58
C GLY A 419 13.40 1.46 -18.45
N ILE A 420 12.63 2.53 -18.69
CA ILE A 420 12.35 3.57 -17.69
C ILE A 420 11.57 2.99 -16.49
N TYR A 421 10.57 2.14 -16.75
CA TYR A 421 9.84 1.42 -15.71
C TYR A 421 10.80 0.62 -14.80
N LEU A 422 11.71 -0.17 -15.37
CA LEU A 422 12.67 -0.97 -14.59
C LEU A 422 13.67 -0.08 -13.83
N LEU A 423 14.03 1.08 -14.37
CA LEU A 423 14.84 2.06 -13.67
C LEU A 423 14.14 2.60 -12.43
N MET A 424 12.84 2.89 -12.51
CA MET A 424 12.05 3.30 -11.35
C MET A 424 12.06 2.20 -10.27
N ILE A 425 11.76 0.95 -10.66
CA ILE A 425 11.76 -0.19 -9.74
C ILE A 425 13.14 -0.40 -9.10
N ALA A 426 14.22 -0.41 -9.89
CA ALA A 426 15.58 -0.59 -9.41
C ALA A 426 16.03 0.53 -8.44
N THR A 427 15.60 1.77 -8.70
CA THR A 427 15.94 2.93 -7.87
C THR A 427 15.25 2.84 -6.51
N VAL A 428 13.97 2.49 -6.48
CA VAL A 428 13.22 2.34 -5.22
C VAL A 428 13.73 1.15 -4.42
N ASP A 429 13.98 0.00 -5.06
CA ASP A 429 14.56 -1.17 -4.41
C ASP A 429 15.90 -0.85 -3.74
N LEU A 430 16.75 -0.04 -4.38
CA LEU A 430 18.01 0.42 -3.78
C LEU A 430 17.78 1.36 -2.59
N ARG A 431 16.84 2.31 -2.71
CA ARG A 431 16.56 3.30 -1.66
C ARG A 431 15.94 2.68 -0.41
N THR A 432 15.08 1.68 -0.56
CA THR A 432 14.33 1.07 0.56
C THR A 432 14.89 -0.28 0.99
N ARG A 433 16.12 -0.61 0.60
CA ARG A 433 16.73 -1.91 0.87
C ARG A 433 16.69 -2.29 2.35
N GLY A 434 16.15 -3.48 2.66
CA GLY A 434 16.03 -4.01 4.02
C GLY A 434 14.96 -3.33 4.88
N HIS A 435 14.37 -2.24 4.39
CA HIS A 435 13.37 -1.44 5.09
C HIS A 435 12.16 -1.12 4.19
N TYR A 436 11.92 -1.93 3.17
CA TYR A 436 10.81 -1.74 2.24
C TYR A 436 9.47 -1.78 2.97
N SER A 437 9.30 -2.66 3.97
CA SER A 437 8.10 -2.75 4.81
C SER A 437 7.67 -1.42 5.43
N HIS A 438 8.62 -0.54 5.78
CA HIS A 438 8.33 0.79 6.32
C HIS A 438 7.82 1.79 5.28
N HIS A 439 8.17 1.59 4.01
CA HIS A 439 7.89 2.51 2.90
C HIS A 439 6.90 1.93 1.88
N ALA A 440 6.46 0.68 2.06
CA ALA A 440 5.68 -0.07 1.08
C ALA A 440 4.37 0.64 0.72
N ILE A 441 3.62 1.13 1.72
CA ILE A 441 2.33 1.79 1.48
C ILE A 441 2.49 3.14 0.78
N GLU A 442 3.53 3.89 1.12
CA GLU A 442 3.85 5.16 0.45
C GLU A 442 4.23 4.95 -1.02
N TRP A 443 4.98 3.88 -1.32
CA TRP A 443 5.31 3.50 -2.69
C TRP A 443 4.06 3.02 -3.45
N GLN A 444 3.39 1.98 -2.95
CA GLN A 444 2.28 1.32 -3.64
C GLN A 444 1.08 2.22 -3.86
N THR A 445 0.71 3.06 -2.88
CA THR A 445 -0.42 4.00 -3.00
C THR A 445 -0.02 5.37 -3.52
N GLY A 446 1.26 5.57 -3.83
CA GLY A 446 1.79 6.83 -4.34
C GLY A 446 1.79 6.88 -5.87
N ALA A 447 1.83 8.09 -6.41
CA ALA A 447 1.87 8.33 -7.86
C ALA A 447 3.06 7.66 -8.57
N GLY A 448 4.16 7.39 -7.85
CA GLY A 448 5.31 6.69 -8.40
C GLY A 448 4.98 5.29 -8.91
N CYS A 449 4.14 4.54 -8.18
CA CYS A 449 3.73 3.21 -8.57
C CYS A 449 2.73 3.25 -9.74
N ASP A 450 1.81 4.21 -9.73
CA ASP A 450 0.87 4.43 -10.84
C ASP A 450 1.59 4.75 -12.16
N ILE A 451 2.60 5.62 -12.13
CA ILE A 451 3.42 5.94 -13.30
C ILE A 451 4.21 4.71 -13.78
N ALA A 452 4.80 3.96 -12.84
CA ALA A 452 5.55 2.74 -13.17
C ALA A 452 4.65 1.69 -13.84
N GLY A 453 3.49 1.42 -13.27
CA GLY A 453 2.52 0.47 -13.81
C GLY A 453 1.98 0.88 -15.18
N PHE A 454 1.67 2.17 -15.34
CA PHE A 454 1.29 2.74 -16.64
C PHE A 454 2.37 2.50 -17.70
N LEU A 455 3.64 2.85 -17.41
CA LEU A 455 4.75 2.67 -18.34
C LEU A 455 4.99 1.20 -18.70
N SER A 456 4.83 0.30 -17.72
CA SER A 456 4.97 -1.13 -17.92
C SER A 456 3.91 -1.68 -18.88
N VAL A 457 2.62 -1.43 -18.61
CA VAL A 457 1.53 -1.90 -19.46
C VAL A 457 1.59 -1.23 -20.84
N PHE A 458 1.70 0.09 -20.88
CA PHE A 458 1.76 0.82 -22.16
C PHE A 458 2.94 0.39 -23.02
N GLY A 459 4.14 0.32 -22.44
CA GLY A 459 5.35 -0.11 -23.14
C GLY A 459 5.27 -1.57 -23.60
N GLY A 460 4.79 -2.46 -22.74
CA GLY A 460 4.68 -3.89 -23.05
C GLY A 460 3.69 -4.16 -24.17
N GLU A 461 2.48 -3.62 -24.04
CA GLU A 461 1.41 -3.82 -25.02
C GLU A 461 1.74 -3.16 -26.37
N LEU A 462 2.35 -1.97 -26.36
CA LEU A 462 2.77 -1.31 -27.58
C LEU A 462 3.91 -2.07 -28.27
N SER A 463 4.84 -2.65 -27.50
CA SER A 463 5.94 -3.46 -28.04
C SER A 463 5.39 -4.69 -28.78
N ILE A 464 4.46 -5.40 -28.16
CA ILE A 464 3.83 -6.62 -28.71
C ILE A 464 2.97 -6.29 -29.94
N TYR A 465 2.16 -5.23 -29.87
CA TYR A 465 1.38 -4.76 -31.03
C TYR A 465 2.28 -4.38 -32.21
N THR A 466 3.37 -3.66 -31.93
CA THR A 466 4.34 -3.26 -32.96
C THR A 466 5.04 -4.48 -33.56
N LEU A 467 5.41 -5.45 -32.73
CA LEU A 467 6.02 -6.72 -33.15
C LEU A 467 5.09 -7.53 -34.07
N SER A 468 3.81 -7.64 -33.74
CA SER A 468 2.79 -8.24 -34.61
C SER A 468 2.66 -7.48 -35.93
N THR A 469 2.65 -6.14 -35.89
CA THR A 469 2.54 -5.29 -37.09
C THR A 469 3.76 -5.44 -38.01
N ILE A 470 4.97 -5.47 -37.45
CA ILE A 470 6.21 -5.76 -38.20
C ILE A 470 6.10 -7.13 -38.87
N THR A 471 5.61 -8.13 -38.15
CA THR A 471 5.47 -9.50 -38.67
C THR A 471 4.46 -9.57 -39.83
N VAL A 472 3.31 -8.92 -39.71
CA VAL A 472 2.29 -8.86 -40.77
C VAL A 472 2.82 -8.11 -41.99
N GLU A 473 3.51 -6.98 -41.81
CA GLU A 473 4.13 -6.23 -42.91
C GLU A 473 5.18 -7.07 -43.64
N ARG A 474 5.96 -7.85 -42.89
CA ARG A 474 6.96 -8.79 -43.45
C ARG A 474 6.31 -9.91 -44.22
N TRP A 475 5.29 -10.55 -43.64
CA TRP A 475 4.53 -11.60 -44.31
C TRP A 475 3.96 -11.11 -45.63
N HIS A 476 3.22 -10.00 -45.60
CA HIS A 476 2.61 -9.39 -46.78
C HIS A 476 3.67 -9.04 -47.85
N THR A 477 4.81 -8.49 -47.45
CA THR A 477 5.89 -8.11 -48.38
C THR A 477 6.54 -9.33 -49.05
N ILE A 478 6.70 -10.45 -48.34
CA ILE A 478 7.33 -11.67 -48.86
C ILE A 478 6.36 -12.45 -49.74
N THR A 479 5.11 -12.66 -49.30
CA THR A 479 4.13 -13.45 -50.04
C THR A 479 3.62 -12.75 -51.29
N HIS A 480 3.53 -11.42 -51.25
CA HIS A 480 3.07 -10.61 -52.39
C HIS A 480 4.19 -9.84 -53.09
N ALA A 481 5.44 -10.32 -53.01
CA ALA A 481 6.61 -9.64 -53.56
C ALA A 481 6.48 -9.23 -55.06
N LEU A 482 5.78 -10.03 -55.88
CA LEU A 482 5.56 -9.75 -57.30
C LEU A 482 4.46 -8.71 -57.59
N ARG A 483 3.60 -8.37 -56.62
CA ARG A 483 2.53 -7.36 -56.80
C ARG A 483 2.95 -6.05 -56.14
N LEU A 484 3.78 -5.26 -56.84
CA LEU A 484 4.38 -4.02 -56.33
C LEU A 484 3.34 -3.00 -55.85
N GLU A 485 2.15 -2.99 -56.44
CA GLU A 485 1.04 -2.06 -56.15
C GLU A 485 0.38 -2.27 -54.78
N ARG A 486 0.58 -3.40 -54.11
CA ARG A 486 -0.07 -3.71 -52.81
C ARG A 486 0.82 -3.47 -51.60
N ARG A 487 2.02 -2.90 -51.73
CA ARG A 487 2.87 -2.64 -50.56
C ARG A 487 2.19 -1.66 -49.60
N LEU A 488 2.22 -1.99 -48.31
CA LEU A 488 1.80 -1.09 -47.24
C LEU A 488 2.56 0.23 -47.37
N GLY A 489 1.82 1.31 -47.60
CA GLY A 489 2.37 2.66 -47.62
C GLY A 489 2.58 3.19 -46.19
N LEU A 490 3.42 4.22 -46.04
CA LEU A 490 3.66 4.84 -44.74
C LEU A 490 2.37 5.41 -44.11
N SER A 491 1.47 5.96 -44.92
CA SER A 491 0.17 6.48 -44.44
C SER A 491 -0.75 5.38 -43.88
N GLN A 492 -0.70 4.18 -44.45
CA GLN A 492 -1.48 3.05 -43.94
C GLN A 492 -0.85 2.52 -42.65
N ALA A 493 0.48 2.39 -42.63
CA ALA A 493 1.23 2.01 -41.43
C ALA A 493 1.02 3.00 -40.27
N SER A 494 0.97 4.31 -40.53
CA SER A 494 0.71 5.32 -39.50
C SER A 494 -0.71 5.22 -38.94
N LEU A 495 -1.71 4.93 -39.78
CA LEU A 495 -3.08 4.70 -39.32
C LEU A 495 -3.16 3.46 -38.42
N ILE A 496 -2.56 2.34 -38.85
CA ILE A 496 -2.51 1.09 -38.06
C ILE A 496 -1.84 1.36 -36.71
N MET A 497 -0.68 2.03 -36.70
CA MET A 497 0.00 2.36 -35.45
C MET A 497 -0.81 3.32 -34.57
N THR A 498 -1.53 4.29 -35.14
CA THR A 498 -2.38 5.21 -34.35
C THR A 498 -3.49 4.44 -33.62
N ILE A 499 -4.12 3.46 -34.27
CA ILE A 499 -5.12 2.58 -33.65
C ILE A 499 -4.48 1.77 -32.51
N GLY A 500 -3.31 1.18 -32.75
CA GLY A 500 -2.55 0.47 -31.72
C GLY A 500 -2.21 1.34 -30.51
N TRP A 501 -1.76 2.58 -30.75
CA TRP A 501 -1.49 3.55 -29.69
C TRP A 501 -2.72 3.84 -28.84
N LEU A 502 -3.86 4.12 -29.48
CA LEU A 502 -5.11 4.38 -28.76
C LEU A 502 -5.54 3.18 -27.92
N LEU A 503 -5.39 1.96 -28.45
CA LEU A 503 -5.71 0.73 -27.74
C LEU A 503 -4.79 0.50 -26.53
N CYS A 504 -3.47 0.58 -26.72
CA CYS A 504 -2.49 0.41 -25.64
C CYS A 504 -2.64 1.50 -24.57
N LEU A 505 -2.90 2.74 -24.98
CA LEU A 505 -3.16 3.85 -24.06
C LEU A 505 -4.43 3.62 -23.23
N ALA A 506 -5.50 3.15 -23.87
CA ALA A 506 -6.73 2.78 -23.17
C ALA A 506 -6.45 1.67 -22.14
N MET A 507 -5.76 0.58 -22.54
CA MET A 507 -5.41 -0.52 -21.64
C MET A 507 -4.56 -0.08 -20.45
N ALA A 508 -3.63 0.86 -20.62
CA ALA A 508 -2.79 1.39 -19.55
C ALA A 508 -3.49 2.45 -18.67
N LEU A 509 -4.50 3.17 -19.19
CA LEU A 509 -5.27 4.14 -18.40
C LEU A 509 -6.36 3.50 -17.53
N LEU A 510 -6.89 2.34 -17.92
CA LEU A 510 -7.99 1.68 -17.20
C LEU A 510 -7.71 1.44 -15.69
N PRO A 511 -6.50 0.98 -15.26
CA PRO A 511 -6.20 0.86 -13.84
C PRO A 511 -6.09 2.21 -13.10
N LEU A 512 -5.74 3.30 -13.80
CA LEU A 512 -5.66 4.63 -13.20
C LEU A 512 -7.03 5.25 -12.89
N ILE A 513 -8.09 4.79 -13.57
CA ILE A 513 -9.48 5.21 -13.31
C ILE A 513 -10.25 4.23 -12.43
N GLY A 514 -9.58 3.22 -11.86
CA GLY A 514 -10.16 2.31 -10.87
C GLY A 514 -10.84 1.04 -11.39
N VAL A 515 -10.67 0.67 -12.67
CA VAL A 515 -11.16 -0.63 -13.18
C VAL A 515 -10.31 -1.79 -12.65
N SER A 516 -9.04 -1.52 -12.40
CA SER A 516 -8.07 -2.40 -11.73
C SER A 516 -7.17 -1.50 -10.87
N SER A 517 -6.05 -2.02 -10.37
CA SER A 517 -5.10 -1.23 -9.58
C SER A 517 -3.66 -1.65 -9.82
N TYR A 518 -2.77 -0.66 -9.96
CA TYR A 518 -1.32 -0.87 -9.92
C TYR A 518 -0.77 -1.00 -8.48
N SER A 519 -1.55 -0.63 -7.46
CA SER A 519 -1.06 -0.57 -6.07
C SER A 519 -1.05 -1.91 -5.31
N LYS A 520 -1.57 -2.99 -5.90
CA LYS A 520 -1.72 -4.28 -5.21
C LYS A 520 -0.40 -5.00 -4.93
N VAL A 521 0.55 -4.97 -5.86
CA VAL A 521 1.85 -5.65 -5.77
C VAL A 521 3.00 -4.65 -5.78
N SER A 522 4.12 -4.98 -5.14
CA SER A 522 5.31 -4.10 -5.04
C SER A 522 5.93 -3.67 -6.38
N MET A 523 5.72 -4.44 -7.46
CA MET A 523 6.22 -4.14 -8.82
C MET A 523 5.27 -3.28 -9.66
N CYS A 524 4.15 -2.84 -9.10
CA CYS A 524 3.21 -1.94 -9.77
C CYS A 524 2.53 -2.52 -11.03
N LEU A 525 2.37 -3.84 -11.10
CA LEU A 525 1.68 -4.52 -12.19
C LEU A 525 0.21 -4.77 -11.84
N PRO A 526 -0.71 -4.74 -12.82
CA PRO A 526 -2.13 -4.91 -12.54
C PRO A 526 -2.45 -6.39 -12.34
N MET A 527 -2.27 -6.87 -11.11
CA MET A 527 -2.51 -8.28 -10.72
C MET A 527 -3.77 -8.43 -9.85
N ASP A 528 -4.64 -7.42 -9.82
CA ASP A 528 -5.85 -7.42 -9.00
C ASP A 528 -6.93 -8.35 -9.59
N ILE A 529 -7.26 -9.41 -8.86
CA ILE A 529 -8.29 -10.41 -9.21
C ILE A 529 -9.40 -10.51 -8.14
N GLU A 530 -9.46 -9.57 -7.20
CA GLU A 530 -10.46 -9.59 -6.13
C GLU A 530 -11.86 -9.23 -6.65
N THR A 531 -11.93 -8.23 -7.52
CA THR A 531 -13.20 -7.79 -8.13
C THR A 531 -13.40 -8.46 -9.49
N PRO A 532 -14.66 -8.72 -9.90
CA PRO A 532 -14.93 -9.31 -11.21
C PRO A 532 -14.49 -8.39 -12.38
N LEU A 533 -14.53 -7.06 -12.17
CA LEU A 533 -14.08 -6.08 -13.15
C LEU A 533 -12.57 -6.13 -13.34
N SER A 534 -11.80 -6.15 -12.24
CA SER A 534 -10.35 -6.24 -12.29
C SER A 534 -9.89 -7.58 -12.87
N GLN A 535 -10.56 -8.69 -12.51
CA GLN A 535 -10.31 -10.00 -13.09
C GLN A 535 -10.57 -10.02 -14.62
N ALA A 536 -11.69 -9.45 -15.08
CA ALA A 536 -11.99 -9.36 -16.50
C ALA A 536 -10.95 -8.53 -17.28
N TYR A 537 -10.46 -7.44 -16.69
CA TYR A 537 -9.38 -6.63 -17.27
C TYR A 537 -8.09 -7.43 -17.47
N VAL A 538 -7.63 -8.16 -16.44
CA VAL A 538 -6.42 -8.99 -16.53
C VAL A 538 -6.58 -10.08 -17.60
N ILE A 539 -7.75 -10.73 -17.64
CA ILE A 539 -8.05 -11.74 -18.68
C ILE A 539 -8.01 -11.12 -20.08
N LEU A 540 -8.58 -9.92 -20.27
CA LEU A 540 -8.57 -9.25 -21.56
C LEU A 540 -7.15 -8.90 -22.03
N LEU A 541 -6.29 -8.40 -21.13
CA LEU A 541 -4.88 -8.17 -21.43
C LEU A 541 -4.18 -9.48 -21.87
N LEU A 542 -4.39 -10.57 -21.14
CA LEU A 542 -3.81 -11.86 -21.48
C LEU A 542 -4.30 -12.39 -22.82
N LEU A 543 -5.60 -12.25 -23.11
CA LEU A 543 -6.18 -12.66 -24.40
C LEU A 543 -5.64 -11.82 -25.56
N PHE A 544 -5.41 -10.52 -25.37
CA PHE A 544 -4.79 -9.68 -26.38
C PHE A 544 -3.37 -10.16 -26.70
N ASN A 545 -2.58 -10.46 -25.67
CA ASN A 545 -1.23 -11.01 -25.83
C ASN A 545 -1.20 -12.38 -26.52
N VAL A 546 -2.10 -13.29 -26.13
CA VAL A 546 -2.25 -14.60 -26.78
C VAL A 546 -2.69 -14.44 -28.24
N GLY A 547 -3.64 -13.54 -28.52
CA GLY A 547 -4.08 -13.23 -29.88
C GLY A 547 -2.96 -12.68 -30.76
N ALA A 548 -2.18 -11.73 -30.25
CA ALA A 548 -1.00 -11.18 -30.93
C ALA A 548 0.02 -12.28 -31.25
N PHE A 549 0.26 -13.19 -30.31
CA PHE A 549 1.13 -14.35 -30.51
C PHE A 549 0.61 -15.30 -31.61
N LEU A 550 -0.68 -15.63 -31.62
CA LEU A 550 -1.28 -16.47 -32.67
C LEU A 550 -1.15 -15.83 -34.06
N VAL A 551 -1.34 -14.52 -34.17
CA VAL A 551 -1.12 -13.77 -35.41
C VAL A 551 0.33 -13.88 -35.87
N ILE A 552 1.30 -13.70 -34.95
CA ILE A 552 2.73 -13.85 -35.25
C ILE A 552 3.00 -15.28 -35.76
N CYS A 553 2.59 -16.32 -35.03
CA CYS A 553 2.76 -17.71 -35.42
C CYS A 553 2.17 -18.00 -36.81
N GLY A 554 0.92 -17.59 -37.06
CA GLY A 554 0.25 -17.78 -38.34
C GLY A 554 0.99 -17.11 -39.50
N CYS A 555 1.38 -15.84 -39.33
CA CYS A 555 2.17 -15.10 -40.33
C CYS A 555 3.48 -15.81 -40.68
N TYR A 556 4.17 -16.37 -39.68
CA TYR A 556 5.43 -17.05 -39.91
C TYR A 556 5.30 -18.43 -40.53
N VAL A 557 4.26 -19.20 -40.19
CA VAL A 557 3.94 -20.45 -40.91
C VAL A 557 3.77 -20.15 -42.40
N CYS A 558 3.06 -19.06 -42.73
CA CYS A 558 2.90 -18.61 -44.12
C CYS A 558 4.20 -18.09 -44.75
N ILE A 559 5.07 -17.39 -44.01
CA ILE A 559 6.38 -16.96 -44.52
C ILE A 559 7.24 -18.19 -44.83
N TYR A 560 7.30 -19.15 -43.92
CA TYR A 560 8.13 -20.34 -44.04
C TYR A 560 7.69 -21.22 -45.22
N SER A 561 6.38 -21.43 -45.39
CA SER A 561 5.84 -22.14 -46.54
C SER A 561 6.13 -21.42 -47.86
N ALA A 562 6.02 -20.09 -47.88
CA ALA A 562 6.33 -19.29 -49.07
C ALA A 562 7.82 -19.35 -49.46
N VAL A 563 8.74 -19.39 -48.48
CA VAL A 563 10.19 -19.44 -48.72
C VAL A 563 10.65 -20.84 -49.16
N ARG A 564 10.00 -21.91 -48.68
CA ARG A 564 10.39 -23.30 -49.00
C ARG A 564 10.00 -23.74 -50.42
N ASN A 565 9.08 -23.04 -51.09
CA ASN A 565 8.70 -23.36 -52.47
C ASN A 565 9.86 -23.07 -53.45
N PRO A 566 10.34 -24.05 -54.24
CA PRO A 566 11.60 -23.96 -54.99
C PRO A 566 11.56 -23.19 -56.33
N GLU A 567 10.41 -22.65 -56.76
CA GLU A 567 10.23 -22.23 -58.16
C GLU A 567 10.86 -20.88 -58.60
N PHE A 568 11.48 -20.07 -57.71
CA PHE A 568 11.99 -18.74 -58.10
C PHE A 568 13.39 -18.37 -57.53
N PRO A 569 14.34 -17.88 -58.36
CA PRO A 569 15.66 -17.42 -57.92
C PRO A 569 15.58 -16.08 -57.17
N GLY A 570 16.17 -16.03 -55.97
CA GLY A 570 16.16 -14.85 -55.07
C GLY A 570 15.84 -15.20 -53.60
N ARG A 571 15.15 -16.33 -53.36
CA ARG A 571 14.69 -16.75 -52.03
C ARG A 571 15.78 -17.12 -51.02
N ALA A 572 17.04 -17.37 -51.43
CA ALA A 572 18.12 -17.61 -50.46
C ALA A 572 18.39 -16.37 -49.57
N ALA A 573 18.26 -15.17 -50.14
CA ALA A 573 18.35 -13.92 -49.38
C ALA A 573 17.15 -13.78 -48.44
N ASP A 574 15.95 -14.08 -48.93
CA ASP A 574 14.71 -14.06 -48.14
C ASP A 574 14.74 -15.09 -47.01
N ALA A 575 15.25 -16.30 -47.23
CA ALA A 575 15.42 -17.34 -46.21
C ALA A 575 16.37 -16.90 -45.09
N LYS A 576 17.47 -16.21 -45.43
CA LYS A 576 18.40 -15.66 -44.44
C LYS A 576 17.76 -14.56 -43.59
N ILE A 577 16.88 -13.76 -44.18
CA ILE A 577 16.10 -12.73 -43.48
C ILE A 577 15.05 -13.40 -42.60
N ALA A 578 14.29 -14.37 -43.13
CA ALA A 578 13.28 -15.15 -42.41
C ALA A 578 13.88 -15.90 -41.21
N LYS A 579 15.10 -16.46 -41.33
CA LYS A 579 15.80 -17.11 -40.20
C LYS A 579 16.11 -16.12 -39.07
N ARG A 580 16.57 -14.90 -39.39
CA ARG A 580 16.83 -13.86 -38.37
C ARG A 580 15.54 -13.43 -37.68
N MET A 581 14.45 -13.37 -38.44
CA MET A 581 13.11 -13.10 -37.98
C MET A 581 12.56 -14.21 -37.08
N ALA A 582 12.79 -15.49 -37.41
CA ALA A 582 12.39 -16.62 -36.58
C ALA A 582 13.11 -16.66 -35.22
N VAL A 583 14.40 -16.30 -35.17
CA VAL A 583 15.13 -16.16 -33.89
C VAL A 583 14.41 -15.19 -32.96
N LEU A 584 13.85 -14.13 -33.53
CA LEU A 584 13.17 -13.08 -32.78
C LEU A 584 11.87 -13.56 -32.12
N ILE A 585 11.02 -14.28 -32.86
CA ILE A 585 9.82 -14.90 -32.26
C ILE A 585 10.23 -15.88 -31.19
N PHE A 586 11.25 -16.69 -31.44
CA PHE A 586 11.63 -17.73 -30.50
C PHE A 586 12.14 -17.12 -29.20
N THR A 587 12.94 -16.05 -29.27
CA THR A 587 13.37 -15.32 -28.08
C THR A 587 12.23 -14.61 -27.37
N ASP A 588 11.34 -13.95 -28.11
CA ASP A 588 10.16 -13.27 -27.56
C ASP A 588 9.20 -14.27 -26.88
N PHE A 589 8.88 -15.37 -27.57
CA PHE A 589 8.06 -16.46 -27.05
C PHE A 589 8.66 -17.10 -25.80
N LEU A 590 9.97 -17.40 -25.78
CA LEU A 590 10.60 -17.96 -24.60
C LEU A 590 10.55 -17.02 -23.39
N CYS A 591 10.58 -15.70 -23.62
CA CYS A 591 10.45 -14.71 -22.55
C CYS A 591 9.00 -14.58 -22.06
N MET A 592 8.03 -14.63 -22.98
CA MET A 592 6.62 -14.35 -22.69
C MET A 592 5.79 -15.59 -22.31
N ALA A 593 6.13 -16.78 -22.80
CA ALA A 593 5.33 -18.00 -22.58
C ALA A 593 5.20 -18.38 -21.10
N PRO A 594 6.28 -18.36 -20.27
CA PRO A 594 6.14 -18.64 -18.84
C PRO A 594 5.24 -17.61 -18.14
N ILE A 595 5.40 -16.33 -18.48
CA ILE A 595 4.61 -15.24 -17.90
C ILE A 595 3.13 -15.44 -18.22
N SER A 596 2.79 -15.65 -19.49
CA SER A 596 1.41 -15.88 -19.92
C SER A 596 0.80 -17.13 -19.28
N PHE A 597 1.55 -18.23 -19.19
CA PHE A 597 1.07 -19.47 -18.55
C PHE A 597 0.68 -19.24 -17.10
N PHE A 598 1.61 -18.71 -16.29
CA PHE A 598 1.35 -18.48 -14.87
C PHE A 598 0.32 -17.36 -14.62
N ALA A 599 0.28 -16.34 -15.46
CA ALA A 599 -0.71 -15.27 -15.37
C ALA A 599 -2.13 -15.78 -15.68
N ILE A 600 -2.29 -16.67 -16.66
CA ILE A 600 -3.58 -17.32 -16.94
C ILE A 600 -4.02 -18.18 -15.74
N SER A 601 -3.14 -19.01 -15.19
CA SER A 601 -3.46 -19.82 -14.01
C SER A 601 -3.89 -18.95 -12.83
N ALA A 602 -3.18 -17.85 -12.59
CA ALA A 602 -3.53 -16.88 -11.55
C ALA A 602 -4.88 -16.19 -11.83
N ALA A 603 -5.18 -15.82 -13.08
CA ALA A 603 -6.45 -15.21 -13.46
C ALA A 603 -7.67 -16.13 -13.24
N PHE A 604 -7.48 -17.45 -13.28
CA PHE A 604 -8.50 -18.44 -12.93
C PHE A 604 -8.55 -18.79 -11.42
N LYS A 605 -7.88 -18.00 -10.57
CA LYS A 605 -7.78 -18.24 -9.12
C LYS A 605 -7.08 -19.56 -8.74
N VAL A 606 -6.20 -20.06 -9.61
CA VAL A 606 -5.34 -21.23 -9.36
C VAL A 606 -3.86 -20.83 -9.53
N PRO A 607 -3.30 -20.00 -8.62
CA PRO A 607 -1.91 -19.57 -8.73
C PRO A 607 -0.95 -20.76 -8.54
N LEU A 608 -0.28 -21.16 -9.62
CA LEU A 608 0.73 -22.24 -9.60
C LEU A 608 2.12 -21.75 -9.13
N ILE A 609 2.32 -20.44 -9.07
CA ILE A 609 3.57 -19.80 -8.64
C ILE A 609 3.27 -18.72 -7.60
N THR A 610 4.11 -18.65 -6.57
CA THR A 610 4.03 -17.59 -5.55
C THR A 610 4.47 -16.25 -6.14
N VAL A 611 4.02 -15.14 -5.55
CA VAL A 611 4.42 -13.81 -6.03
C VAL A 611 5.93 -13.59 -5.90
N THR A 612 6.58 -14.09 -4.85
CA THR A 612 8.05 -14.08 -4.74
C THR A 612 8.73 -14.73 -5.95
N ASN A 613 8.25 -15.88 -6.40
CA ASN A 613 8.86 -16.59 -7.53
C ASN A 613 8.46 -15.99 -8.88
N SER A 614 7.27 -15.39 -9.01
CA SER A 614 6.87 -14.69 -10.23
C SER A 614 7.72 -13.45 -10.52
N LYS A 615 8.32 -12.83 -9.49
CA LYS A 615 9.33 -11.76 -9.65
C LYS A 615 10.50 -12.18 -10.53
N ILE A 616 10.91 -13.44 -10.49
CA ILE A 616 11.97 -13.95 -11.39
C ILE A 616 11.53 -13.80 -12.85
N LEU A 617 10.29 -14.18 -13.16
CA LEU A 617 9.75 -14.05 -14.52
C LEU A 617 9.62 -12.59 -14.95
N LEU A 618 9.13 -11.72 -14.07
CA LEU A 618 8.84 -10.32 -14.37
C LEU A 618 10.08 -9.41 -14.38
N VAL A 619 11.11 -9.72 -13.60
CA VAL A 619 12.36 -8.92 -13.54
C VAL A 619 13.40 -9.44 -14.50
N LEU A 620 13.50 -10.77 -14.68
CA LEU A 620 14.50 -11.38 -15.54
C LEU A 620 13.97 -11.58 -16.96
N PHE A 621 12.91 -12.36 -17.14
CA PHE A 621 12.49 -12.81 -18.48
C PHE A 621 11.71 -11.75 -19.25
N TYR A 622 10.76 -11.08 -18.59
CA TYR A 622 9.94 -10.05 -19.24
C TYR A 622 10.77 -8.95 -19.93
N PRO A 623 11.80 -8.37 -19.28
CA PRO A 623 12.58 -7.29 -19.90
C PRO A 623 13.64 -7.74 -20.91
N ILE A 624 14.02 -9.03 -20.91
CA ILE A 624 15.06 -9.53 -21.83
C ILE A 624 14.66 -9.29 -23.28
N ASN A 625 13.35 -9.35 -23.58
CA ASN A 625 12.85 -9.06 -24.91
C ASN A 625 13.19 -7.62 -25.35
N SER A 626 12.90 -6.64 -24.48
CA SER A 626 13.16 -5.21 -24.75
C SER A 626 14.64 -4.87 -24.89
N CYS A 627 15.55 -5.61 -24.23
CA CYS A 627 16.99 -5.44 -24.46
C CYS A 627 17.52 -6.20 -25.68
N ALA A 628 16.90 -7.31 -26.08
CA ALA A 628 17.29 -8.10 -27.25
C ALA A 628 16.82 -7.46 -28.57
N ASN A 629 15.66 -6.80 -28.59
CA ASN A 629 15.05 -6.18 -29.77
C ASN A 629 16.00 -5.25 -30.54
N PRO A 630 16.73 -4.30 -29.92
CA PRO A 630 17.75 -3.49 -30.61
C PRO A 630 18.75 -4.31 -31.41
N PHE A 631 19.23 -5.42 -30.84
CA PHE A 631 20.22 -6.28 -31.49
C PHE A 631 19.62 -7.03 -32.67
N LEU A 632 18.45 -7.64 -32.46
CA LEU A 632 17.80 -8.49 -33.44
C LEU A 632 17.19 -7.68 -34.60
N TYR A 633 16.55 -6.54 -34.32
CA TYR A 633 15.90 -5.70 -35.34
C TYR A 633 16.79 -4.66 -35.99
N ALA A 634 17.68 -4.01 -35.24
CA ALA A 634 18.39 -2.84 -35.72
C ALA A 634 19.88 -3.11 -35.89
N ILE A 635 20.62 -3.32 -34.79
CA ILE A 635 22.09 -3.30 -34.74
C ILE A 635 22.72 -4.36 -35.66
N PHE A 636 22.13 -5.56 -35.76
CA PHE A 636 22.67 -6.60 -36.65
C PHE A 636 22.30 -6.41 -38.13
N THR A 637 21.49 -5.42 -38.49
CA THR A 637 21.19 -5.13 -39.90
C THR A 637 22.34 -4.36 -40.56
N ARG A 638 22.56 -4.61 -41.86
CA ARG A 638 23.59 -3.89 -42.63
C ARG A 638 23.26 -2.41 -42.81
N ALA A 639 21.97 -2.09 -42.94
CA ALA A 639 21.49 -0.73 -43.12
C ALA A 639 21.76 0.13 -41.87
N PHE A 640 21.41 -0.37 -40.69
CA PHE A 640 21.67 0.34 -39.44
C PHE A 640 23.16 0.54 -39.18
N ARG A 641 23.99 -0.49 -39.39
CA ARG A 641 25.45 -0.36 -39.23
C ARG A 641 26.06 0.70 -40.14
N LYS A 642 25.54 0.86 -41.36
CA LYS A 642 25.95 1.93 -42.28
C LYS A 642 25.60 3.30 -41.69
N ASP A 643 24.35 3.49 -41.29
CA ASP A 643 23.86 4.77 -40.75
C ASP A 643 24.58 5.14 -39.44
N ALA A 644 24.80 4.17 -38.55
CA ALA A 644 25.57 4.34 -37.33
C ALA A 644 27.05 4.71 -37.59
N CYS A 645 27.72 4.09 -38.58
CA CYS A 645 29.08 4.49 -38.96
C CYS A 645 29.13 5.93 -39.51
N ILE A 646 28.11 6.34 -40.27
CA ILE A 646 28.02 7.71 -40.79
C ILE A 646 27.81 8.70 -39.63
N LEU A 647 26.95 8.38 -38.66
CA LEU A 647 26.76 9.20 -37.46
C LEU A 647 28.06 9.30 -36.65
N LEU A 648 28.70 8.18 -36.34
CA LEU A 648 29.97 8.15 -35.60
C LEU A 648 31.08 8.93 -36.32
N SER A 649 31.06 8.99 -37.66
CA SER A 649 32.03 9.79 -38.41
C SER A 649 31.91 11.30 -38.19
N SER A 650 30.72 11.78 -37.81
CA SER A 650 30.55 13.18 -37.40
C SER A 650 31.17 13.47 -36.03
N MET A 651 31.35 12.44 -35.20
CA MET A 651 32.02 12.52 -33.89
C MET A 651 33.52 12.14 -33.95
N GLY A 652 34.08 11.91 -35.15
CA GLY A 652 35.49 11.52 -35.34
C GLY A 652 35.78 10.01 -35.34
N CYS A 653 34.78 9.14 -35.17
CA CYS A 653 34.94 7.68 -35.16
C CYS A 653 34.52 7.04 -36.48
N CYS A 654 35.15 5.93 -36.92
CA CYS A 654 34.76 5.20 -38.15
C CYS A 654 34.85 5.99 -39.49
N GLN A 655 35.68 7.04 -39.57
CA GLN A 655 35.75 7.92 -40.74
C GLN A 655 36.07 7.18 -42.06
N SER A 656 37.00 6.23 -42.05
CA SER A 656 37.35 5.40 -43.23
C SER A 656 36.16 4.56 -43.73
N LYS A 657 35.45 3.85 -42.84
CA LYS A 657 34.26 3.07 -43.20
C LYS A 657 33.11 3.97 -43.68
N ALA A 658 32.91 5.12 -43.04
CA ALA A 658 31.89 6.09 -43.44
C ALA A 658 32.17 6.66 -44.84
N ASN A 659 33.43 6.98 -45.15
CA ASN A 659 33.82 7.43 -46.48
C ASN A 659 33.60 6.33 -47.54
N LEU A 660 33.91 5.07 -47.24
CA LEU A 660 33.60 3.93 -48.13
C LEU A 660 32.09 3.81 -48.39
N TYR A 661 31.27 4.00 -47.35
CA TYR A 661 29.81 3.96 -47.49
C TYR A 661 29.25 5.14 -48.27
N ARG A 662 29.79 6.35 -48.09
CA ARG A 662 29.44 7.54 -48.89
C ARG A 662 29.83 7.35 -50.36
N MET A 663 31.04 6.83 -50.63
CA MET A 663 31.54 6.54 -51.99
C MET A 663 30.61 5.57 -52.72
N LYS A 664 30.16 4.48 -52.07
CA LYS A 664 29.22 3.51 -52.68
C LYS A 664 27.88 4.14 -53.06
N THR A 665 27.36 5.09 -52.27
CA THR A 665 26.13 5.82 -52.63
C THR A 665 26.35 6.75 -53.82
N TYR A 666 27.44 7.50 -53.85
CA TYR A 666 27.78 8.36 -54.99
C TYR A 666 27.97 7.57 -56.30
N CYS A 667 28.63 6.41 -56.26
CA CYS A 667 28.77 5.55 -57.43
C CYS A 667 27.40 5.02 -57.93
N SER A 668 26.48 4.68 -57.02
CA SER A 668 25.16 4.18 -57.39
C SER A 668 24.25 5.28 -57.96
N GLU A 669 24.34 6.52 -57.45
CA GLU A 669 23.59 7.66 -57.99
C GLU A 669 24.13 8.12 -59.35
N ASN A 670 25.45 8.12 -59.56
CA ASN A 670 26.03 8.46 -60.87
C ASN A 670 25.64 7.47 -61.97
N ILE A 671 25.49 6.18 -61.66
CA ILE A 671 24.98 5.18 -62.62
C ILE A 671 23.50 5.42 -62.96
N ASN A 672 22.69 5.88 -62.01
CA ASN A 672 21.29 6.21 -62.27
C ASN A 672 21.14 7.53 -63.03
N ARG A 673 21.97 8.53 -62.75
CA ARG A 673 22.01 9.79 -63.51
C ARG A 673 22.43 9.56 -64.96
N SER A 674 23.47 8.74 -65.20
CA SER A 674 23.91 8.42 -66.56
C SER A 674 22.87 7.62 -67.36
N LYS A 675 22.03 6.83 -66.70
CA LYS A 675 20.86 6.19 -67.34
C LYS A 675 19.72 7.16 -67.64
N SER A 676 19.46 8.14 -66.77
CA SER A 676 18.41 9.14 -66.99
C SER A 676 18.75 10.19 -68.05
N SER A 677 20.04 10.49 -68.25
CA SER A 677 20.49 11.45 -69.28
C SER A 677 20.64 10.83 -70.68
N SER A 678 20.58 9.50 -70.81
CA SER A 678 20.74 8.82 -72.10
C SER A 678 19.42 8.57 -72.83
N GLY A 679 18.35 9.28 -72.44
CA GLY A 679 17.07 9.33 -73.15
C GLY A 679 17.04 10.41 -74.21
N SER A 680 17.98 10.41 -75.16
CA SER A 680 17.85 11.17 -76.42
C SER A 680 18.85 10.62 -77.45
N ASN A 681 18.30 10.26 -78.60
CA ASN A 681 18.96 9.80 -79.82
C ASN A 681 19.62 8.41 -79.81
N ALA A 682 18.83 7.48 -80.33
CA ALA A 682 19.26 6.30 -81.06
C ALA A 682 20.27 6.65 -82.17
N ASN A 683 21.07 5.65 -82.55
CA ASN A 683 22.13 5.64 -83.56
C ASN A 683 23.49 6.21 -83.13
N SER A 684 24.31 5.37 -82.48
CA SER A 684 25.66 5.06 -82.97
C SER A 684 26.28 3.92 -82.17
N LYS A 685 27.03 3.06 -82.86
CA LYS A 685 27.68 1.85 -82.35
C LYS A 685 28.55 2.16 -81.13
N GLY A 686 28.40 1.36 -80.08
CA GLY A 686 29.06 1.55 -78.79
C GLY A 686 30.59 1.51 -78.88
N PRO A 687 31.32 2.44 -78.24
CA PRO A 687 32.72 2.24 -77.96
C PRO A 687 32.87 1.42 -76.67
N ARG A 688 33.69 0.36 -76.76
CA ARG A 688 34.25 -0.33 -75.60
C ARG A 688 34.93 0.70 -74.70
N ALA A 689 34.29 1.04 -73.58
CA ALA A 689 34.94 1.76 -72.49
C ALA A 689 35.93 0.79 -71.81
N VAL A 690 37.14 0.74 -72.35
CA VAL A 690 38.31 0.18 -71.69
C VAL A 690 38.57 1.05 -70.47
N MET A 691 38.33 0.50 -69.29
CA MET A 691 38.60 1.13 -68.01
C MET A 691 40.12 1.22 -67.83
N TRP A 692 40.67 2.39 -68.09
CA TRP A 692 42.04 2.73 -67.77
C TRP A 692 42.22 2.73 -66.24
N MET A 693 42.77 1.64 -65.71
CA MET A 693 43.50 1.68 -64.44
C MET A 693 44.87 2.30 -64.72
N SER A 694 44.95 3.62 -64.74
CA SER A 694 46.24 4.31 -64.69
C SER A 694 46.18 5.37 -63.60
N SER A 695 46.67 4.95 -62.45
CA SER A 695 47.38 5.72 -61.43
C SER A 695 47.89 7.08 -61.89
N PHE A 696 47.44 8.16 -61.25
CA PHE A 696 48.16 9.44 -61.12
C PHE A 696 47.54 10.26 -59.96
N PRO A 697 48.30 11.16 -59.31
CA PRO A 697 49.49 10.89 -58.51
C PRO A 697 49.27 11.32 -57.04
N GLN A 698 50.23 10.95 -56.18
CA GLN A 698 50.38 11.49 -54.84
C GLN A 698 50.12 13.00 -54.81
N LEU A 699 49.05 13.43 -54.14
CA LEU A 699 49.00 14.79 -53.60
C LEU A 699 50.09 14.87 -52.53
N THR A 700 51.14 15.61 -52.86
CA THR A 700 52.17 16.06 -51.94
C THR A 700 51.54 16.81 -50.75
N PRO A 701 52.06 16.63 -49.53
CA PRO A 701 51.47 17.21 -48.33
C PRO A 701 51.71 18.72 -48.26
N ARG A 702 50.71 19.45 -47.76
CA ARG A 702 50.80 20.89 -47.46
C ARG A 702 51.99 21.16 -46.52
N PRO A 703 52.76 22.24 -46.75
CA PRO A 703 53.89 22.59 -45.90
C PRO A 703 53.38 23.09 -44.54
N HIS A 704 53.90 22.47 -43.48
CA HIS A 704 53.83 23.01 -42.13
C HIS A 704 54.66 24.30 -42.08
N ILE A 705 54.01 25.40 -41.72
CA ILE A 705 54.65 26.65 -41.34
C ILE A 705 55.43 26.38 -40.04
N GLN A 706 56.74 26.23 -40.14
CA GLN A 706 57.64 26.23 -38.99
C GLN A 706 57.98 27.67 -38.60
N ARG A 707 57.68 27.98 -37.33
CA ARG A 707 58.18 29.15 -36.61
C ARG A 707 59.70 29.07 -36.51
N VAL A 708 60.38 30.10 -36.99
CA VAL A 708 61.49 30.77 -36.30
C VAL A 708 61.07 32.21 -36.14
#